data_AF-A0A7J9RHF8-F1
#
_entry.id   AF-A0A7J9RHF8-F1
#
_cell.length_a   1.000
_cell.length_b   1.000
_cell.length_c   1.000
_cell.angle_alpha   90.00
_cell.angle_beta   90.00
_cell.angle_gamma   90.00
#
_symmetry.space_group_name_H-M   'P 1'
#
loop_
_entity.id
_entity.type
_entity.pdbx_description
1 polymer ?
#
loop_
_entity_poly.entity_id
_entity_poly.type
_entity_poly.pdbx_seq_one_letter_code
_entity_poly.pdbx_strand_id
1 'polypeptide(L)'
;MVTGPEARILARLVTFPPSLESAWDVPRDICLPGLAEYLGVVRSALHTPLNELIKKELIVERKAHVIGGGTRKRKVYHITKLGRAECQEISIPEKKKVGELLGKPPSPTFLHGRDQLIGELKDIKKLIITGLPGIGKTSLLRKIADELVSEGKTVRYATAESFKDIVEIFTEWELKFSSENAVLNETKNEVLILDELQEISQRHLGRLEIFASKVQHLVMASRAPLPISEGFEVVEIPPLEISDAIKLLPTHLDNRKLVAERLGGHPLALQMHDENTAMPEAGTDLQNWVEQVVLSGLGEEIVALDELSLLPVPVPAELLNHQDYLFDLDDHALLRWFENGVELHHLVRNVRSTMLTSEHHQEAAKYWSKIEGDLARLVEIHHALNSDGDVESLLIKNAESLMVRSSAGLATLIGDALFRTPSQNLSRIAAMVAIERGEAEIASKYLLDCDAPDLEFSLAILMGESDVEIPKDADFRLLLSEASRRLDDRLPDEDGSEEVLELLNQIDVSSADKELRKVILVAIAHIRHAWFISTKNWSKAAEIRTNLESLTHQNDSQLEAMRLRSEIAQTPSNSPSFDKLIETAFSKSGLRAKMLQVSLVQRCEESRAKSILNRIELPSIDSQNNLTSARRIAATIWYLRALYKTHNSLSSMAEAISLWKLSLCPKAASNATEMMHKLL
;
A
#
# COMPACT_ATOMS: atom_id res chain seq x y z
N MET A 1 -50.69 25.01 2.01
CA MET A 1 -49.67 24.24 1.26
C MET A 1 -48.38 25.02 1.23
N VAL A 2 -47.31 24.36 1.65
CA VAL A 2 -45.94 24.89 1.66
C VAL A 2 -45.33 24.75 0.25
N THR A 3 -44.63 25.77 -0.23
CA THR A 3 -43.96 25.71 -1.54
C THR A 3 -42.66 24.90 -1.47
N GLY A 4 -42.13 24.43 -2.62
CA GLY A 4 -40.90 23.62 -2.66
C GLY A 4 -39.70 24.20 -1.85
N PRO A 5 -39.37 25.50 -1.98
CA PRO A 5 -38.31 26.13 -1.18
C PRO A 5 -38.62 26.19 0.32
N GLU A 6 -39.86 26.49 0.69
CA GLU A 6 -40.30 26.52 2.09
C GLU A 6 -40.25 25.12 2.73
N ALA A 7 -40.62 24.07 1.98
CA ALA A 7 -40.60 22.68 2.43
C ALA A 7 -39.18 22.21 2.74
N ARG A 8 -38.20 22.58 1.91
CA ARG A 8 -36.79 22.26 2.13
C ARG A 8 -36.22 22.95 3.38
N ILE A 9 -36.63 24.20 3.66
CA ILE A 9 -36.24 24.91 4.89
C ILE A 9 -36.82 24.21 6.12
N LEU A 10 -38.10 23.84 6.08
CA LEU A 10 -38.75 23.11 7.18
C LEU A 10 -38.11 21.73 7.40
N ALA A 11 -37.81 20.98 6.32
CA ALA A 11 -37.11 19.69 6.38
C ALA A 11 -35.71 19.81 7.00
N ARG A 12 -35.02 20.93 6.82
CA ARG A 12 -33.75 21.18 7.52
C ARG A 12 -34.00 21.48 8.99
N LEU A 13 -34.92 22.39 9.30
CA LEU A 13 -35.16 22.85 10.68
C LEU A 13 -35.77 21.77 11.59
N VAL A 14 -36.53 20.81 11.05
CA VAL A 14 -37.11 19.70 11.83
C VAL A 14 -36.04 18.78 12.44
N THR A 15 -34.87 18.64 11.81
CA THR A 15 -33.75 17.83 12.31
C THR A 15 -33.15 18.33 13.62
N PHE A 16 -33.50 19.56 14.04
CA PHE A 16 -33.03 20.15 15.29
C PHE A 16 -34.03 19.92 16.43
N PRO A 17 -33.57 19.54 17.64
CA PRO A 17 -34.45 19.30 18.76
C PRO A 17 -35.08 20.60 19.30
N PRO A 18 -36.29 20.54 19.89
CA PRO A 18 -36.96 21.71 20.49
C PRO A 18 -36.15 22.40 21.60
N SER A 19 -35.24 21.68 22.25
CA SER A 19 -34.36 22.23 23.31
C SER A 19 -33.50 23.41 22.86
N LEU A 20 -33.24 23.54 21.54
CA LEU A 20 -32.47 24.66 20.99
C LEU A 20 -33.27 25.97 20.90
N GLU A 21 -34.59 25.92 21.04
CA GLU A 21 -35.46 27.11 20.98
C GLU A 21 -35.16 28.10 22.12
N SER A 22 -34.82 27.59 23.30
CA SER A 22 -34.47 28.38 24.50
C SER A 22 -32.96 28.45 24.79
N ALA A 23 -32.12 27.80 24.01
CA ALA A 23 -30.67 27.73 24.27
C ALA A 23 -29.96 29.08 24.09
N TRP A 24 -28.93 29.33 24.91
CA TRP A 24 -28.11 30.55 24.80
C TRP A 24 -27.24 30.52 23.54
N ASP A 25 -26.59 29.39 23.30
CA ASP A 25 -25.75 29.09 22.14
C ASP A 25 -26.46 28.12 21.20
N VAL A 26 -26.39 28.39 19.91
CA VAL A 26 -27.02 27.55 18.88
C VAL A 26 -26.07 27.30 17.70
N PRO A 27 -26.23 26.18 16.98
CA PRO A 27 -25.39 25.86 15.83
C PRO A 27 -25.59 26.86 14.68
N ARG A 28 -24.53 27.05 13.88
CA ARG A 28 -24.58 27.90 12.67
C ARG A 28 -25.61 27.41 11.66
N ASP A 29 -25.96 26.13 11.69
CA ASP A 29 -26.89 25.52 10.75
C ASP A 29 -28.32 26.08 10.77
N ILE A 30 -28.74 26.74 11.85
CA ILE A 30 -30.07 27.35 11.97
C ILE A 30 -30.09 28.87 11.69
N CYS A 31 -28.96 29.43 11.25
CA CYS A 31 -28.88 30.83 10.82
C CYS A 31 -28.92 30.93 9.28
N LEU A 32 -29.24 32.13 8.75
CA LEU A 32 -29.37 32.36 7.31
C LEU A 32 -28.15 31.87 6.49
N PRO A 33 -26.87 32.15 6.88
CA PRO A 33 -25.70 31.56 6.23
C PRO A 33 -25.68 30.03 6.21
N GLY A 34 -25.99 29.37 7.33
CA GLY A 34 -25.95 27.90 7.42
C GLY A 34 -27.07 27.23 6.64
N LEU A 35 -28.27 27.84 6.64
CA LEU A 35 -29.40 27.38 5.83
C LEU A 35 -29.10 27.53 4.33
N ALA A 36 -28.50 28.63 3.91
CA ALA A 36 -28.15 28.88 2.51
C ALA A 36 -27.13 27.86 1.99
N GLU A 37 -26.10 27.59 2.80
CA GLU A 37 -25.04 26.61 2.51
C GLU A 37 -25.60 25.19 2.41
N TYR A 38 -26.42 24.76 3.38
CA TYR A 38 -27.05 23.44 3.37
C TYR A 38 -27.99 23.24 2.17
N LEU A 39 -28.73 24.27 1.79
CA LEU A 39 -29.70 24.22 0.69
C LEU A 39 -29.06 24.45 -0.69
N GLY A 40 -27.76 24.76 -0.76
CA GLY A 40 -27.05 25.02 -2.01
C GLY A 40 -27.51 26.28 -2.74
N VAL A 41 -27.97 27.31 -2.02
CA VAL A 41 -28.52 28.55 -2.60
C VAL A 41 -27.84 29.80 -2.06
N VAL A 42 -27.92 30.91 -2.81
CA VAL A 42 -27.45 32.21 -2.33
C VAL A 42 -28.33 32.72 -1.18
N ARG A 43 -27.73 33.42 -0.20
CA ARG A 43 -28.44 33.90 1.01
C ARG A 43 -29.67 34.77 0.68
N SER A 44 -29.59 35.55 -0.39
CA SER A 44 -30.69 36.41 -0.84
C SER A 44 -31.93 35.62 -1.25
N ALA A 45 -31.77 34.41 -1.80
CA ALA A 45 -32.86 33.55 -2.23
C ALA A 45 -33.70 33.01 -1.06
N LEU A 46 -33.17 33.04 0.17
CA LEU A 46 -33.87 32.53 1.35
C LEU A 46 -34.72 33.60 2.07
N HIS A 47 -34.56 34.89 1.78
CA HIS A 47 -35.33 35.93 2.48
C HIS A 47 -36.84 35.81 2.28
N THR A 48 -37.28 35.66 1.02
CA THR A 48 -38.70 35.51 0.68
C THR A 48 -39.33 34.27 1.33
N PRO A 49 -38.79 33.04 1.17
CA PRO A 49 -39.39 31.86 1.76
C PRO A 49 -39.32 31.85 3.30
N LEU A 50 -38.26 32.40 3.92
CA LEU A 50 -38.21 32.52 5.39
C LEU A 50 -39.28 33.48 5.92
N ASN A 51 -39.51 34.62 5.26
CA ASN A 51 -40.55 35.57 5.66
C ASN A 51 -41.95 34.95 5.51
N GLU A 52 -42.21 34.20 4.45
CA GLU A 52 -43.48 33.49 4.27
C GLU A 52 -43.69 32.39 5.32
N LEU A 53 -42.66 31.64 5.68
CA LEU A 53 -42.72 30.65 6.77
C LEU A 53 -42.97 31.29 8.14
N ILE A 54 -42.41 32.48 8.39
CA ILE A 54 -42.68 33.26 9.61
C ILE A 54 -44.14 33.73 9.62
N LYS A 55 -44.64 34.27 8.50
CA LYS A 55 -46.05 34.70 8.37
C LYS A 55 -47.04 33.55 8.58
N LYS A 56 -46.69 32.34 8.12
CA LYS A 56 -47.47 31.11 8.30
C LYS A 56 -47.33 30.49 9.70
N GLU A 57 -46.54 31.11 10.59
CA GLU A 57 -46.26 30.61 11.95
C GLU A 57 -45.60 29.21 11.99
N LEU A 58 -44.97 28.78 10.90
CA LEU A 58 -44.30 27.47 10.80
C LEU A 58 -42.86 27.53 11.36
N ILE A 59 -42.26 28.71 11.38
CA ILE A 59 -40.97 28.98 12.02
C ILE A 59 -41.02 30.29 12.82
N VAL A 60 -40.14 30.42 13.81
CA VAL A 60 -39.94 31.63 14.62
C VAL A 60 -38.52 32.14 14.47
N GLU A 61 -38.37 33.44 14.31
CA GLU A 61 -37.07 34.12 14.29
C GLU A 61 -36.70 34.62 15.69
N ARG A 62 -35.46 34.39 16.13
CA ARG A 62 -34.88 35.08 17.30
C ARG A 62 -33.42 35.46 17.07
N LYS A 63 -32.86 36.29 17.95
CA LYS A 63 -31.42 36.58 17.98
C LYS A 63 -30.71 35.76 19.06
N ALA A 64 -29.73 34.96 18.67
CA ALA A 64 -28.96 34.08 19.56
C ALA A 64 -27.45 34.16 19.27
N HIS A 65 -26.63 33.67 20.21
CA HIS A 65 -25.21 33.50 19.96
C HIS A 65 -25.00 32.21 19.14
N VAL A 66 -24.21 32.32 18.07
CA VAL A 66 -23.97 31.20 17.15
C VAL A 66 -22.58 30.65 17.43
N ILE A 67 -22.46 29.33 17.64
CA ILE A 67 -21.18 28.68 17.89
C ILE A 67 -20.23 28.95 16.70
N GLY A 68 -19.05 29.50 16.97
CA GLY A 68 -18.08 29.93 15.95
C GLY A 68 -18.48 31.19 15.15
N GLY A 69 -19.55 31.89 15.54
CA GLY A 69 -20.13 33.02 14.81
C GLY A 69 -19.62 34.42 15.21
N GLY A 70 -18.68 34.50 16.15
CA GLY A 70 -18.16 35.73 16.77
C GLY A 70 -19.08 36.30 17.86
N THR A 71 -18.68 37.42 18.48
CA THR A 71 -19.38 38.03 19.65
C THR A 71 -20.76 38.61 19.34
N ARG A 72 -21.12 38.79 18.06
CA ARG A 72 -22.38 39.40 17.63
C ARG A 72 -23.50 38.36 17.53
N LYS A 73 -24.62 38.61 18.24
CA LYS A 73 -25.84 37.81 18.10
C LYS A 73 -26.39 37.86 16.67
N ARG A 74 -26.77 36.70 16.12
CA ARG A 74 -27.29 36.54 14.75
C ARG A 74 -28.75 36.10 14.76
N LYS A 75 -29.47 36.40 13.68
CA LYS A 75 -30.82 35.88 13.44
C LYS A 75 -30.76 34.38 13.21
N VAL A 76 -31.54 33.63 13.97
CA VAL A 76 -31.68 32.18 13.89
C VAL A 76 -33.16 31.83 13.79
N TYR A 77 -33.46 30.72 13.13
CA TYR A 77 -34.82 30.28 12.84
C TYR A 77 -35.07 28.95 13.51
N HIS A 78 -36.18 28.84 14.23
CA HIS A 78 -36.62 27.62 14.90
C HIS A 78 -37.95 27.16 14.33
N ILE A 79 -38.13 25.86 14.14
CA ILE A 79 -39.39 25.30 13.68
C ILE A 79 -40.42 25.25 14.80
N THR A 80 -41.66 25.64 14.54
CA THR A 80 -42.75 25.57 15.53
C THR A 80 -43.36 24.17 15.59
N LYS A 81 -44.23 23.92 16.58
CA LYS A 81 -45.03 22.68 16.62
C LYS A 81 -45.88 22.51 15.35
N LEU A 82 -46.42 23.60 14.80
CA LEU A 82 -47.17 23.60 13.52
C LEU A 82 -46.24 23.26 12.34
N GLY A 83 -45.05 23.86 12.28
CA GLY A 83 -44.05 23.51 11.27
C GLY A 83 -43.63 22.05 11.31
N ARG A 84 -43.50 21.45 12.50
CA ARG A 84 -43.18 20.02 12.66
C ARG A 84 -44.32 19.11 12.20
N ALA A 85 -45.58 19.51 12.42
CA ALA A 85 -46.74 18.76 11.92
C ALA A 85 -46.80 18.77 10.39
N GLU A 86 -46.49 19.92 9.77
CA GLU A 86 -46.42 20.06 8.31
C GLU A 86 -45.27 19.24 7.69
N CYS A 87 -44.23 18.89 8.47
CA CYS A 87 -43.14 18.02 8.05
C CYS A 87 -43.46 16.52 8.08
N GLN A 88 -44.60 16.08 8.61
CA GLN A 88 -44.94 14.64 8.67
C GLN A 88 -45.09 14.01 7.28
N GLU A 89 -45.39 14.81 6.25
CA GLU A 89 -45.46 14.38 4.85
C GLU A 89 -44.18 14.69 4.05
N ILE A 90 -43.18 15.34 4.65
CA ILE A 90 -41.96 15.77 3.95
C ILE A 90 -40.87 14.74 4.19
N SER A 91 -40.51 13.97 3.15
CA SER A 91 -39.36 13.06 3.21
C SER A 91 -38.08 13.86 3.44
N ILE A 92 -37.48 13.73 4.62
CA ILE A 92 -36.16 14.29 4.90
C ILE A 92 -35.16 13.40 4.14
N PRO A 93 -34.38 13.93 3.16
CA PRO A 93 -33.34 13.14 2.55
C PRO A 93 -32.33 12.76 3.64
N GLU A 94 -32.16 11.46 3.87
CA GLU A 94 -31.11 10.97 4.74
C GLU A 94 -29.78 11.58 4.28
N LYS A 95 -28.98 12.03 5.24
CA LYS A 95 -27.63 12.52 4.96
C LYS A 95 -26.86 11.34 4.37
N LYS A 96 -26.77 11.26 3.03
CA LYS A 96 -25.93 10.25 2.37
C LYS A 96 -24.56 10.34 3.02
N LYS A 97 -24.15 9.30 3.72
CA LYS A 97 -22.77 9.19 4.18
C LYS A 97 -21.96 9.08 2.90
N VAL A 98 -21.14 10.08 2.61
CA VAL A 98 -20.13 9.96 1.56
C VAL A 98 -19.07 9.03 2.13
N GLY A 99 -18.67 8.03 1.33
CA GLY A 99 -17.62 7.08 1.67
C GLY A 99 -16.24 7.70 1.52
N GLU A 100 -15.23 6.85 1.43
CA GLU A 100 -13.83 7.26 1.30
C GLU A 100 -13.19 6.58 0.09
N LEU A 101 -12.45 7.36 -0.72
CA LEU A 101 -11.58 6.85 -1.76
C LEU A 101 -10.14 6.91 -1.25
N LEU A 102 -9.52 5.75 -1.12
CA LEU A 102 -8.16 5.58 -0.61
C LEU A 102 -7.23 5.05 -1.70
N GLY A 103 -5.94 5.27 -1.52
CA GLY A 103 -4.90 4.82 -2.44
C GLY A 103 -4.58 5.84 -3.52
N LYS A 104 -4.16 5.36 -4.69
CA LYS A 104 -3.69 6.21 -5.80
C LYS A 104 -4.65 6.16 -7.00
N PRO A 105 -5.89 6.64 -6.87
CA PRO A 105 -6.80 6.72 -8.00
C PRO A 105 -6.29 7.73 -9.03
N PRO A 106 -6.48 7.49 -10.34
CA PRO A 106 -6.17 8.47 -11.36
C PRO A 106 -7.04 9.73 -11.21
N SER A 107 -6.60 10.83 -11.85
CA SER A 107 -7.37 12.07 -11.89
C SER A 107 -8.78 11.84 -12.48
N PRO A 108 -9.83 12.46 -11.92
CA PRO A 108 -11.18 12.31 -12.45
C PRO A 108 -11.27 12.92 -13.84
N THR A 109 -11.88 12.19 -14.77
CA THR A 109 -12.14 12.65 -16.15
C THR A 109 -13.64 12.67 -16.44
N PHE A 110 -14.05 13.49 -17.40
CA PHE A 110 -15.43 13.51 -17.86
C PHE A 110 -15.67 12.36 -18.84
N LEU A 111 -16.53 11.41 -18.48
CA LEU A 111 -16.91 10.29 -19.33
C LEU A 111 -18.20 10.60 -20.09
N HIS A 112 -18.20 10.33 -21.39
CA HIS A 112 -19.40 10.41 -22.24
C HIS A 112 -19.93 9.01 -22.52
N GLY A 113 -21.26 8.82 -22.46
CA GLY A 113 -21.92 7.60 -22.94
C GLY A 113 -21.74 6.34 -22.08
N ARG A 114 -21.18 6.44 -20.87
CA ARG A 114 -20.87 5.29 -20.02
C ARG A 114 -21.77 5.14 -18.78
N ASP A 115 -22.70 6.07 -18.53
CA ASP A 115 -23.49 6.10 -17.30
C ASP A 115 -24.31 4.81 -17.07
N GLN A 116 -24.93 4.27 -18.13
CA GLN A 116 -25.68 3.02 -18.05
C GLN A 116 -24.76 1.84 -17.70
N LEU A 117 -23.62 1.73 -18.39
CA LEU A 117 -22.65 0.67 -18.16
C LEU A 117 -22.09 0.71 -16.74
N ILE A 118 -21.80 1.91 -16.21
CA ILE A 118 -21.36 2.07 -14.82
C ILE A 118 -22.43 1.55 -13.84
N GLY A 119 -23.70 1.91 -14.09
CA GLY A 119 -24.83 1.44 -13.29
C GLY A 119 -24.99 -0.09 -13.28
N GLU A 120 -24.68 -0.76 -14.40
CA GLU A 120 -24.72 -2.22 -14.53
C GLU A 120 -23.51 -2.88 -13.82
N LEU A 121 -22.33 -2.27 -13.89
CA LEU A 121 -21.08 -2.87 -13.42
C LEU A 121 -20.81 -2.69 -11.92
N LYS A 122 -21.21 -1.57 -11.32
CA LYS A 122 -20.76 -1.18 -9.97
C LYS A 122 -21.15 -2.12 -8.83
N ASP A 123 -22.22 -2.91 -9.02
CA ASP A 123 -22.72 -3.83 -8.00
C ASP A 123 -22.18 -5.26 -8.16
N ILE A 124 -21.42 -5.53 -9.24
CA ILE A 124 -20.76 -6.82 -9.47
C ILE A 124 -19.56 -6.93 -8.53
N LYS A 125 -19.65 -7.84 -7.56
CA LYS A 125 -18.61 -8.02 -6.53
C LYS A 125 -17.28 -8.54 -7.08
N LYS A 126 -17.32 -9.37 -8.13
CA LYS A 126 -16.17 -10.03 -8.73
C LYS A 126 -16.17 -9.72 -10.21
N LEU A 127 -15.57 -8.59 -10.56
CA LEU A 127 -15.62 -8.05 -11.91
C LEU A 127 -14.21 -7.94 -12.49
N ILE A 128 -14.04 -8.37 -13.75
CA ILE A 128 -12.90 -8.03 -14.58
C ILE A 128 -13.39 -7.28 -15.79
N ILE A 129 -12.89 -6.07 -15.95
CA ILE A 129 -13.12 -5.23 -17.11
C ILE A 129 -12.00 -5.48 -18.12
N THR A 130 -12.35 -5.93 -19.32
CA THR A 130 -11.39 -6.16 -20.41
C THR A 130 -11.72 -5.28 -21.62
N GLY A 131 -10.78 -5.17 -22.56
CA GLY A 131 -10.98 -4.44 -23.80
C GLY A 131 -9.68 -3.85 -24.34
N LEU A 132 -9.78 -3.22 -25.51
CA LEU A 132 -8.63 -2.71 -26.26
C LEU A 132 -7.80 -1.68 -25.45
N PRO A 133 -6.49 -1.58 -25.71
CA PRO A 133 -5.65 -0.51 -25.14
C PRO A 133 -6.21 0.87 -25.51
N GLY A 134 -6.45 1.75 -24.52
CA GLY A 134 -7.02 3.08 -24.76
C GLY A 134 -8.55 3.14 -24.91
N ILE A 135 -9.28 2.05 -24.66
CA ILE A 135 -10.76 2.03 -24.72
C ILE A 135 -11.45 2.76 -23.54
N GLY A 136 -10.67 3.18 -22.53
CA GLY A 136 -11.16 3.93 -21.37
C GLY A 136 -11.39 3.11 -20.08
N LYS A 137 -10.74 1.94 -19.92
CA LYS A 137 -10.88 1.07 -18.73
C LYS A 137 -10.55 1.79 -17.42
N THR A 138 -9.37 2.42 -17.34
CA THR A 138 -8.92 3.21 -16.17
C THR A 138 -9.90 4.32 -15.81
N SER A 139 -10.38 5.07 -16.80
CA SER A 139 -11.38 6.14 -16.57
C SER A 139 -12.71 5.56 -16.07
N LEU A 140 -13.15 4.43 -16.60
CA LEU A 140 -14.35 3.74 -16.17
C LEU A 140 -14.24 3.25 -14.72
N LEU A 141 -13.12 2.61 -14.35
CA LEU A 141 -12.85 2.20 -12.97
C LEU A 141 -12.86 3.39 -12.00
N ARG A 142 -12.23 4.50 -12.40
CA ARG A 142 -12.23 5.73 -11.61
C ARG A 142 -13.64 6.27 -11.34
N LYS A 143 -14.52 6.17 -12.34
CA LYS A 143 -15.92 6.62 -12.20
C LYS A 143 -16.78 5.64 -11.39
N ILE A 144 -16.57 4.34 -11.53
CA ILE A 144 -17.16 3.32 -10.65
C ILE A 144 -16.79 3.60 -9.20
N ALA A 145 -15.50 3.89 -8.93
CA ALA A 145 -15.05 4.30 -7.59
C ALA A 145 -15.81 5.53 -7.06
N ASP A 146 -15.95 6.59 -7.86
CA ASP A 146 -16.71 7.79 -7.45
C ASP A 146 -18.17 7.47 -7.10
N GLU A 147 -18.84 6.63 -7.89
CA GLU A 147 -20.22 6.24 -7.61
C GLU A 147 -20.35 5.45 -6.30
N LEU A 148 -19.48 4.46 -6.09
CA LEU A 148 -19.47 3.64 -4.88
C LEU A 148 -19.18 4.49 -3.63
N VAL A 149 -18.28 5.47 -3.73
CA VAL A 149 -18.00 6.45 -2.68
C VAL A 149 -19.22 7.34 -2.43
N SER A 150 -19.92 7.78 -3.49
CA SER A 150 -21.16 8.56 -3.35
C SER A 150 -22.31 7.77 -2.66
N GLU A 151 -22.24 6.44 -2.70
CA GLU A 151 -23.14 5.51 -2.02
C GLU A 151 -22.70 5.20 -0.57
N GLY A 152 -21.56 5.70 -0.13
CA GLY A 152 -21.06 5.51 1.24
C GLY A 152 -20.12 4.34 1.43
N LYS A 153 -19.62 3.71 0.35
CA LYS A 153 -18.65 2.61 0.42
C LYS A 153 -17.23 3.17 0.53
N THR A 154 -16.35 2.45 1.23
CA THR A 154 -14.91 2.68 1.19
C THR A 154 -14.32 1.92 0.01
N VAL A 155 -13.60 2.63 -0.86
CA VAL A 155 -12.99 2.10 -2.08
C VAL A 155 -11.49 2.32 -2.02
N ARG A 156 -10.70 1.29 -2.31
CA ARG A 156 -9.23 1.36 -2.39
C ARG A 156 -8.77 1.12 -3.81
N TYR A 157 -7.96 2.02 -4.36
CA TYR A 157 -7.49 1.96 -5.74
C TYR A 157 -5.97 1.74 -5.80
N ALA A 158 -5.54 0.78 -6.61
CA ALA A 158 -4.13 0.54 -6.93
C ALA A 158 -3.97 0.25 -8.42
N THR A 159 -2.75 0.48 -8.93
CA THR A 159 -2.38 0.19 -10.32
C THR A 159 -1.21 -0.78 -10.33
N ALA A 160 -1.40 -1.92 -11.00
CA ALA A 160 -0.35 -2.91 -11.19
C ALA A 160 0.77 -2.40 -12.12
N GLU A 161 1.99 -2.83 -11.85
CA GLU A 161 3.20 -2.52 -12.65
C GLU A 161 4.14 -3.73 -12.61
N SER A 162 5.07 -3.84 -13.57
CA SER A 162 5.95 -5.01 -13.73
C SER A 162 6.85 -5.33 -12.54
N PHE A 163 7.20 -4.33 -11.74
CA PHE A 163 8.04 -4.49 -10.55
C PHE A 163 7.26 -4.49 -9.23
N LYS A 164 5.93 -4.53 -9.29
CA LYS A 164 5.07 -4.63 -8.11
C LYS A 164 4.63 -6.08 -7.88
N ASP A 165 4.59 -6.46 -6.61
CA ASP A 165 3.96 -7.64 -6.08
C ASP A 165 2.70 -7.27 -5.27
N ILE A 166 2.09 -8.27 -4.65
CA ILE A 166 0.88 -8.11 -3.86
C ILE A 166 1.06 -7.21 -2.62
N VAL A 167 2.24 -7.18 -2.01
CA VAL A 167 2.52 -6.38 -0.82
C VAL A 167 2.66 -4.90 -1.19
N GLU A 168 3.27 -4.59 -2.34
CA GLU A 168 3.25 -3.22 -2.85
C GLU A 168 1.84 -2.79 -3.24
N ILE A 169 1.01 -3.67 -3.83
CA ILE A 169 -0.41 -3.39 -4.09
C ILE A 169 -1.17 -3.08 -2.78
N PHE A 170 -0.93 -3.83 -1.69
CA PHE A 170 -1.53 -3.52 -0.39
C PHE A 170 -1.13 -2.15 0.12
N THR A 171 0.14 -1.77 -0.08
CA THR A 171 0.65 -0.46 0.29
C THR A 171 -0.02 0.65 -0.53
N GLU A 172 -0.23 0.45 -1.83
CA GLU A 172 -0.96 1.39 -2.69
C GLU A 172 -2.43 1.52 -2.31
N TRP A 173 -3.03 0.44 -1.79
CA TRP A 173 -4.35 0.50 -1.16
C TRP A 173 -4.35 1.18 0.21
N GLU A 174 -3.23 1.77 0.67
CA GLU A 174 -3.05 2.39 1.99
C GLU A 174 -3.26 1.43 3.18
N LEU A 175 -2.98 0.14 2.97
CA LEU A 175 -3.01 -0.84 4.04
C LEU A 175 -1.66 -0.92 4.76
N LYS A 176 -1.71 -1.18 6.07
CA LYS A 176 -0.51 -1.29 6.93
C LYS A 176 -0.05 -2.73 7.12
N PHE A 177 -0.61 -3.66 6.34
CA PHE A 177 -0.45 -5.10 6.48
C PHE A 177 0.29 -5.67 5.28
N SER A 178 1.20 -6.61 5.54
CA SER A 178 1.92 -7.37 4.51
C SER A 178 1.31 -8.76 4.27
N SER A 179 0.50 -9.26 5.23
CA SER A 179 -0.17 -10.55 5.15
C SER A 179 -1.49 -10.48 4.41
N GLU A 180 -1.69 -11.38 3.45
CA GLU A 180 -2.96 -11.55 2.73
C GLU A 180 -4.13 -11.80 3.69
N ASN A 181 -3.93 -12.64 4.70
CA ASN A 181 -4.97 -12.94 5.69
C ASN A 181 -5.33 -11.71 6.54
N ALA A 182 -4.34 -10.86 6.83
CA ALA A 182 -4.60 -9.62 7.55
C ALA A 182 -5.42 -8.65 6.70
N VAL A 183 -5.03 -8.48 5.43
CA VAL A 183 -5.75 -7.65 4.47
C VAL A 183 -7.17 -8.15 4.21
N LEU A 184 -7.36 -9.47 4.05
CA LEU A 184 -8.70 -10.07 3.88
C LEU A 184 -9.61 -9.82 5.07
N ASN A 185 -9.07 -9.75 6.29
CA ASN A 185 -9.83 -9.45 7.49
C ASN A 185 -10.15 -7.95 7.65
N GLU A 186 -9.28 -7.09 7.17
CA GLU A 186 -9.47 -5.63 7.20
C GLU A 186 -10.51 -5.18 6.17
N THR A 187 -10.41 -5.73 4.96
CA THR A 187 -11.12 -5.24 3.76
C THR A 187 -12.48 -5.92 3.53
N LYS A 188 -13.03 -6.67 4.50
CA LYS A 188 -14.26 -7.48 4.33
C LYS A 188 -15.46 -6.71 3.77
N ASN A 189 -15.57 -5.42 4.12
CA ASN A 189 -16.70 -4.56 3.73
C ASN A 189 -16.29 -3.41 2.79
N GLU A 190 -15.10 -3.50 2.20
CA GLU A 190 -14.54 -2.47 1.31
C GLU A 190 -14.52 -2.97 -0.14
N VAL A 191 -14.39 -2.06 -1.10
CA VAL A 191 -14.22 -2.39 -2.51
C VAL A 191 -12.76 -2.20 -2.89
N LEU A 192 -12.12 -3.26 -3.37
CA LEU A 192 -10.76 -3.20 -3.89
C LEU A 192 -10.80 -3.04 -5.42
N ILE A 193 -10.03 -2.09 -5.94
CA ILE A 193 -9.85 -1.87 -7.36
C ILE A 193 -8.37 -2.05 -7.72
N LEU A 194 -8.12 -2.90 -8.72
CA LEU A 194 -6.78 -3.12 -9.29
C LEU A 194 -6.80 -2.87 -10.80
N ASP A 195 -6.13 -1.80 -11.24
CA ASP A 195 -5.98 -1.48 -12.66
C ASP A 195 -4.73 -2.15 -13.26
N GLU A 196 -4.72 -2.31 -14.58
CA GLU A 196 -3.61 -2.83 -15.38
C GLU A 196 -3.07 -4.21 -14.93
N LEU A 197 -3.96 -5.13 -14.52
CA LEU A 197 -3.59 -6.46 -13.97
C LEU A 197 -2.57 -7.25 -14.83
N GLN A 198 -2.57 -7.06 -16.15
CA GLN A 198 -1.64 -7.74 -17.06
C GLN A 198 -0.18 -7.32 -16.88
N GLU A 199 0.10 -6.20 -16.22
CA GLU A 199 1.47 -5.75 -15.98
C GLU A 199 2.16 -6.57 -14.87
N ILE A 200 1.41 -7.29 -14.04
CA ILE A 200 1.99 -8.13 -12.97
C ILE A 200 2.84 -9.24 -13.58
N SER A 201 4.09 -9.34 -13.14
CA SER A 201 4.99 -10.42 -13.55
C SER A 201 4.41 -11.79 -13.21
N GLN A 202 4.64 -12.76 -14.11
CA GLN A 202 4.30 -14.16 -13.89
C GLN A 202 4.86 -14.71 -12.56
N ARG A 203 6.00 -14.15 -12.10
CA ARG A 203 6.63 -14.49 -10.83
C ARG A 203 5.76 -14.24 -9.60
N HIS A 204 4.84 -13.27 -9.68
CA HIS A 204 4.00 -12.83 -8.56
C HIS A 204 2.52 -13.22 -8.72
N LEU A 205 2.12 -13.61 -9.94
CA LEU A 205 0.73 -13.83 -10.31
C LEU A 205 0.01 -14.87 -9.45
N GLY A 206 0.66 -16.01 -9.16
CA GLY A 206 0.01 -17.09 -8.41
C GLY A 206 -0.42 -16.68 -7.00
N ARG A 207 0.38 -15.86 -6.32
CA ARG A 207 0.06 -15.34 -4.98
C ARG A 207 -1.12 -14.35 -5.06
N LEU A 208 -1.13 -13.49 -6.08
CA LEU A 208 -2.22 -12.54 -6.35
C LEU A 208 -3.52 -13.27 -6.68
N GLU A 209 -3.48 -14.34 -7.48
CA GLU A 209 -4.65 -15.16 -7.83
C GLU A 209 -5.28 -15.81 -6.59
N ILE A 210 -4.47 -16.40 -5.71
CA ILE A 210 -4.96 -16.98 -4.45
C ILE A 210 -5.64 -15.91 -3.58
N PHE A 211 -5.05 -14.72 -3.48
CA PHE A 211 -5.67 -13.62 -2.75
C PHE A 211 -6.97 -13.15 -3.42
N ALA A 212 -6.93 -12.91 -4.73
CA ALA A 212 -8.05 -12.46 -5.53
C ALA A 212 -9.24 -13.42 -5.44
N SER A 213 -9.02 -14.74 -5.34
CA SER A 213 -10.10 -15.72 -5.14
C SER A 213 -10.84 -15.56 -3.80
N LYS A 214 -10.17 -15.06 -2.76
CA LYS A 214 -10.69 -14.95 -1.39
C LYS A 214 -11.32 -13.60 -1.04
N VAL A 215 -10.94 -12.54 -1.74
CA VAL A 215 -11.51 -11.19 -1.52
C VAL A 215 -13.03 -11.23 -1.73
N GLN A 216 -13.83 -10.44 -1.00
CA GLN A 216 -15.29 -10.43 -1.20
C GLN A 216 -15.72 -9.53 -2.36
N HIS A 217 -15.11 -8.34 -2.48
CA HIS A 217 -15.42 -7.36 -3.50
C HIS A 217 -14.12 -6.86 -4.16
N LEU A 218 -13.85 -7.32 -5.38
CA LEU A 218 -12.67 -6.98 -6.17
C LEU A 218 -13.09 -6.68 -7.61
N VAL A 219 -12.77 -5.48 -8.07
CA VAL A 219 -12.93 -5.05 -9.46
C VAL A 219 -11.54 -4.89 -10.07
N MET A 220 -11.28 -5.56 -11.18
CA MET A 220 -9.99 -5.46 -11.87
C MET A 220 -10.18 -4.96 -13.30
N ALA A 221 -9.16 -4.31 -13.85
CA ALA A 221 -9.06 -4.10 -15.29
C ALA A 221 -7.83 -4.79 -15.84
N SER A 222 -7.98 -5.37 -17.03
CA SER A 222 -6.87 -6.07 -17.70
C SER A 222 -7.00 -6.03 -19.21
N ARG A 223 -5.96 -6.47 -19.91
CA ARG A 223 -5.95 -6.74 -21.35
C ARG A 223 -5.99 -8.24 -21.58
N ALA A 224 -6.54 -8.67 -22.72
CA ALA A 224 -6.47 -10.08 -23.12
C ALA A 224 -5.03 -10.45 -23.55
N PRO A 225 -4.55 -11.68 -23.24
CA PRO A 225 -5.21 -12.71 -22.44
C PRO A 225 -5.23 -12.36 -20.94
N LEU A 226 -6.34 -12.69 -20.27
CA LEU A 226 -6.51 -12.36 -18.85
C LEU A 226 -5.61 -13.23 -17.97
N PRO A 227 -4.75 -12.63 -17.12
CA PRO A 227 -3.91 -13.39 -16.19
C PRO A 227 -4.71 -14.17 -15.15
N ILE A 228 -5.83 -13.59 -14.70
CA ILE A 228 -6.77 -14.18 -13.74
C ILE A 228 -8.16 -14.06 -14.36
N SER A 229 -8.96 -15.13 -14.29
CA SER A 229 -10.35 -15.10 -14.78
C SER A 229 -11.31 -15.98 -13.97
N GLU A 230 -10.81 -17.01 -13.28
CA GLU A 230 -11.65 -17.95 -12.55
C GLU A 230 -12.39 -17.26 -11.39
N GLY A 231 -13.72 -17.44 -11.34
CA GLY A 231 -14.57 -16.85 -10.30
C GLY A 231 -14.93 -15.37 -10.51
N PHE A 232 -14.56 -14.78 -11.65
CA PHE A 232 -14.92 -13.40 -12.00
C PHE A 232 -15.88 -13.33 -13.18
N GLU A 233 -16.79 -12.37 -13.12
CA GLU A 233 -17.56 -11.93 -14.28
C GLU A 233 -16.66 -11.06 -15.15
N VAL A 234 -16.48 -11.44 -16.41
CA VAL A 234 -15.63 -10.72 -17.36
C VAL A 234 -16.53 -9.91 -18.29
N VAL A 235 -16.35 -8.59 -18.31
CA VAL A 235 -17.08 -7.68 -19.19
C VAL A 235 -16.11 -6.98 -20.13
N GLU A 236 -16.33 -7.16 -21.43
CA GLU A 236 -15.58 -6.46 -22.47
C GLU A 236 -16.19 -5.07 -22.71
N ILE A 237 -15.37 -4.04 -22.63
CA ILE A 237 -15.79 -2.65 -22.84
C ILE A 237 -15.89 -2.37 -24.34
N PRO A 238 -17.10 -2.08 -24.86
CA PRO A 238 -17.26 -1.76 -26.27
C PRO A 238 -16.71 -0.36 -26.57
N PRO A 239 -16.42 -0.02 -27.83
CA PRO A 239 -16.21 1.36 -28.25
C PRO A 239 -17.38 2.28 -27.91
N LEU A 240 -17.16 3.59 -27.98
CA LEU A 240 -18.23 4.57 -27.74
C LEU A 240 -19.23 4.57 -28.90
N GLU A 241 -20.50 4.73 -28.56
CA GLU A 241 -21.52 5.08 -29.53
C GLU A 241 -21.15 6.38 -30.26
N ILE A 242 -21.40 6.45 -31.56
CA ILE A 242 -20.98 7.58 -32.41
C ILE A 242 -21.48 8.92 -31.86
N SER A 243 -22.69 8.93 -31.29
CA SER A 243 -23.29 10.14 -30.70
C SER A 243 -22.52 10.68 -29.49
N ASP A 244 -21.83 9.81 -28.75
CA ASP A 244 -21.00 10.17 -27.61
C ASP A 244 -19.54 10.40 -28.03
N ALA A 245 -19.04 9.62 -28.99
CA ALA A 245 -17.72 9.80 -29.60
C ALA A 245 -17.52 11.21 -30.19
N ILE A 246 -18.54 11.76 -30.85
CA ILE A 246 -18.52 13.13 -31.40
C ILE A 246 -18.26 14.19 -30.32
N LYS A 247 -18.66 13.93 -29.06
CA LYS A 247 -18.50 14.86 -27.94
C LYS A 247 -17.05 14.95 -27.46
N LEU A 248 -16.23 13.92 -27.73
CA LEU A 248 -14.80 13.93 -27.43
C LEU A 248 -13.98 14.76 -28.42
N LEU A 249 -14.50 14.97 -29.63
CA LEU A 249 -13.79 15.73 -30.66
C LEU A 249 -13.97 17.25 -30.47
N PRO A 250 -12.92 18.04 -30.71
CA PRO A 250 -12.98 19.50 -30.65
C PRO A 250 -14.13 20.10 -31.44
N THR A 251 -14.82 21.09 -30.89
CA THR A 251 -16.03 21.66 -31.51
C THR A 251 -15.78 22.37 -32.84
N HIS A 252 -14.54 22.76 -33.12
CA HIS A 252 -14.12 23.45 -34.34
C HIS A 252 -13.95 22.52 -35.54
N LEU A 253 -13.82 21.20 -35.33
CA LEU A 253 -13.77 20.22 -36.41
C LEU A 253 -15.12 20.14 -37.15
N ASP A 254 -15.10 20.39 -38.46
CA ASP A 254 -16.30 20.38 -39.31
C ASP A 254 -16.86 18.95 -39.52
N ASN A 255 -15.97 17.94 -39.62
CA ASN A 255 -16.33 16.57 -40.02
C ASN A 255 -16.38 15.56 -38.86
N ARG A 256 -16.68 16.01 -37.63
CA ARG A 256 -16.63 15.15 -36.41
C ARG A 256 -17.35 13.82 -36.52
N LYS A 257 -18.49 13.77 -37.19
CA LYS A 257 -19.24 12.51 -37.38
C LYS A 257 -18.46 11.51 -38.22
N LEU A 258 -17.88 11.96 -39.33
CA LEU A 258 -17.05 11.12 -40.20
C LEU A 258 -15.79 10.64 -39.48
N VAL A 259 -15.20 11.52 -38.64
CA VAL A 259 -14.04 11.17 -37.81
C VAL A 259 -14.40 10.06 -36.82
N ALA A 260 -15.50 10.23 -36.08
CA ALA A 260 -15.99 9.25 -35.12
C ALA A 260 -16.30 7.88 -35.76
N GLU A 261 -16.91 7.88 -36.96
CA GLU A 261 -17.22 6.66 -37.71
C GLU A 261 -15.96 5.93 -38.18
N ARG A 262 -14.96 6.66 -38.70
CA ARG A 262 -13.72 6.05 -39.19
C ARG A 262 -12.81 5.51 -38.10
N LEU A 263 -12.77 6.18 -36.95
CA LEU A 263 -12.02 5.72 -35.78
C LEU A 263 -12.81 4.73 -34.90
N GLY A 264 -14.01 4.32 -35.35
CA GLY A 264 -14.81 3.29 -34.70
C GLY A 264 -15.23 3.63 -33.27
N GLY A 265 -15.33 4.91 -32.91
CA GLY A 265 -15.67 5.34 -31.55
C GLY A 265 -14.60 5.03 -30.49
N HIS A 266 -13.34 4.79 -30.87
CA HIS A 266 -12.26 4.48 -29.93
C HIS A 266 -11.76 5.74 -29.19
N PRO A 267 -11.92 5.87 -27.86
CA PRO A 267 -11.65 7.11 -27.12
C PRO A 267 -10.24 7.68 -27.31
N LEU A 268 -9.19 6.87 -27.12
CA LEU A 268 -7.81 7.34 -27.28
C LEU A 268 -7.51 7.76 -28.73
N ALA A 269 -7.99 7.02 -29.73
CA ALA A 269 -7.77 7.34 -31.13
C ALA A 269 -8.42 8.68 -31.51
N LEU A 270 -9.61 8.95 -30.96
CA LEU A 270 -10.29 10.23 -31.13
C LEU A 270 -9.53 11.40 -30.49
N GLN A 271 -8.86 11.16 -29.37
CA GLN A 271 -8.04 12.17 -28.68
C GLN A 271 -6.70 12.43 -29.39
N MET A 272 -6.13 11.42 -30.05
CA MET A 272 -4.88 11.54 -30.82
C MET A 272 -5.08 12.14 -32.23
N HIS A 273 -6.32 12.32 -32.68
CA HIS A 273 -6.60 12.86 -34.01
C HIS A 273 -6.38 14.38 -34.05
N ASP A 274 -5.54 14.84 -34.98
CA ASP A 274 -5.38 16.25 -35.34
C ASP A 274 -5.97 16.51 -36.76
N GLU A 275 -6.34 17.77 -37.04
CA GLU A 275 -6.91 18.21 -38.32
C GLU A 275 -5.96 17.94 -39.51
N ASN A 276 -4.65 17.90 -39.23
CA ASN A 276 -3.60 17.64 -40.21
C ASN A 276 -3.35 16.14 -40.43
N THR A 277 -3.92 15.26 -39.62
CA THR A 277 -3.69 13.82 -39.65
C THR A 277 -4.58 13.15 -40.70
N ALA A 278 -3.98 12.30 -41.56
CA ALA A 278 -4.76 11.56 -42.54
C ALA A 278 -5.74 10.57 -41.85
N MET A 279 -6.98 10.57 -42.30
CA MET A 279 -8.00 9.66 -41.78
C MET A 279 -7.72 8.22 -42.24
N PRO A 280 -7.84 7.21 -41.36
CA PRO A 280 -7.70 5.82 -41.80
C PRO A 280 -8.80 5.48 -42.81
N GLU A 281 -8.51 4.52 -43.68
CA GLU A 281 -9.54 3.89 -44.51
C GLU A 281 -10.49 3.11 -43.59
N ALA A 282 -11.77 3.01 -43.96
CA ALA A 282 -12.73 2.30 -43.13
C ALA A 282 -12.33 0.82 -42.97
N GLY A 283 -12.14 0.36 -41.73
CA GLY A 283 -11.71 -1.01 -41.43
C GLY A 283 -10.20 -1.24 -41.36
N THR A 284 -9.38 -0.19 -41.44
CA THR A 284 -7.93 -0.31 -41.19
C THR A 284 -7.65 -0.64 -39.71
N ASP A 285 -6.65 -1.46 -39.45
CA ASP A 285 -6.19 -1.76 -38.08
C ASP A 285 -5.72 -0.47 -37.39
N LEU A 286 -6.23 -0.23 -36.18
CA LEU A 286 -5.87 0.93 -35.35
C LEU A 286 -4.35 0.97 -35.09
N GLN A 287 -3.70 -0.18 -34.94
CA GLN A 287 -2.24 -0.25 -34.74
C GLN A 287 -1.48 0.30 -35.95
N ASN A 288 -1.89 -0.13 -37.16
CA ASN A 288 -1.32 0.37 -38.41
C ASN A 288 -1.54 1.87 -38.58
N TRP A 289 -2.69 2.40 -38.17
CA TRP A 289 -2.94 3.84 -38.22
C TRP A 289 -2.03 4.62 -37.26
N VAL A 290 -1.88 4.14 -36.01
CA VAL A 290 -0.96 4.76 -35.04
C VAL A 290 0.46 4.78 -35.62
N GLU A 291 0.96 3.65 -36.11
CA GLU A 291 2.29 3.56 -36.73
C GLU A 291 2.46 4.50 -37.94
N GLN A 292 1.58 4.35 -38.93
CA GLN A 292 1.81 4.93 -40.26
C GLN A 292 1.40 6.39 -40.37
N VAL A 293 0.59 6.89 -39.43
CA VAL A 293 0.02 8.23 -39.51
C VAL A 293 0.34 9.08 -38.29
N VAL A 294 0.29 8.51 -37.08
CA VAL A 294 0.60 9.27 -35.87
C VAL A 294 2.10 9.31 -35.61
N LEU A 295 2.76 8.14 -35.56
CA LEU A 295 4.18 8.06 -35.21
C LEU A 295 5.09 8.51 -36.36
N SER A 296 4.68 8.30 -37.62
CA SER A 296 5.44 8.76 -38.79
C SER A 296 5.49 10.28 -38.95
N GLY A 297 4.56 11.00 -38.29
CA GLY A 297 4.51 12.45 -38.27
C GLY A 297 5.48 13.09 -37.27
N LEU A 298 6.10 12.29 -36.40
CA LEU A 298 7.05 12.79 -35.39
C LEU A 298 8.39 13.15 -36.03
N GLY A 299 8.99 14.24 -35.55
CA GLY A 299 10.30 14.74 -35.92
C GLY A 299 11.44 14.15 -35.07
N GLU A 300 12.22 15.03 -34.43
CA GLU A 300 13.38 14.64 -33.61
C GLU A 300 12.95 13.98 -32.29
N GLU A 301 11.74 14.27 -31.81
CA GLU A 301 11.14 13.74 -30.58
C GLU A 301 10.93 12.22 -30.59
N ILE A 302 11.08 11.56 -31.74
CA ILE A 302 11.01 10.11 -31.86
C ILE A 302 12.05 9.38 -30.98
N VAL A 303 13.17 10.03 -30.65
CA VAL A 303 14.19 9.46 -29.75
C VAL A 303 13.68 9.32 -28.32
N ALA A 304 12.83 10.24 -27.85
CA ALA A 304 12.17 10.14 -26.55
C ALA A 304 11.05 9.09 -26.58
N LEU A 305 10.35 8.96 -27.72
CA LEU A 305 9.39 7.88 -27.92
C LEU A 305 10.06 6.50 -27.83
N ASP A 306 11.23 6.34 -28.46
CA ASP A 306 12.04 5.11 -28.42
C ASP A 306 12.46 4.78 -27.00
N GLU A 307 13.01 5.76 -26.28
CA GLU A 307 13.42 5.61 -24.89
C GLU A 307 12.25 5.15 -24.01
N LEU A 308 11.13 5.87 -24.03
CA LEU A 308 9.96 5.55 -23.21
C LEU A 308 9.31 4.20 -23.57
N SER A 309 9.41 3.77 -24.83
CA SER A 309 8.82 2.51 -25.30
C SER A 309 9.50 1.28 -24.69
N LEU A 310 10.79 1.40 -24.34
CA LEU A 310 11.60 0.33 -23.78
C LEU A 310 11.49 0.23 -22.25
N LEU A 311 10.89 1.21 -21.57
CA LEU A 311 10.85 1.24 -20.12
C LEU A 311 9.82 0.23 -19.58
N PRO A 312 10.18 -0.53 -18.53
CA PRO A 312 9.26 -1.51 -17.93
C PRO A 312 8.20 -0.86 -17.03
N VAL A 313 8.48 0.34 -16.50
CA VAL A 313 7.64 1.06 -15.53
C VAL A 313 7.71 2.57 -15.80
N PRO A 314 6.76 3.38 -15.30
CA PRO A 314 6.89 4.83 -15.30
C PRO A 314 8.18 5.27 -14.58
N VAL A 315 8.87 6.27 -15.14
CA VAL A 315 10.11 6.81 -14.54
C VAL A 315 10.04 8.32 -14.38
N PRO A 316 10.69 8.91 -13.35
CA PRO A 316 10.83 10.36 -13.24
C PRO A 316 11.47 10.96 -14.49
N ALA A 317 10.92 12.09 -14.95
CA ALA A 317 11.36 12.73 -16.19
C ALA A 317 12.85 13.13 -16.13
N GLU A 318 13.36 13.48 -14.95
CA GLU A 318 14.75 13.90 -14.73
C GLU A 318 15.77 12.78 -14.94
N LEU A 319 15.32 11.52 -14.99
CA LEU A 319 16.18 10.36 -15.27
C LEU A 319 16.27 10.04 -16.76
N LEU A 320 15.41 10.62 -17.60
CA LEU A 320 15.36 10.34 -19.04
C LEU A 320 16.47 11.09 -19.79
N ASN A 321 17.08 10.42 -20.76
CA ASN A 321 18.14 10.99 -21.60
C ASN A 321 17.58 12.10 -22.51
N HIS A 322 16.35 11.93 -22.99
CA HIS A 322 15.70 12.82 -23.95
C HIS A 322 14.51 13.59 -23.35
N GLN A 323 14.63 14.01 -22.08
CA GLN A 323 13.55 14.72 -21.36
C GLN A 323 13.06 15.99 -22.06
N ASP A 324 13.91 16.65 -22.87
CA ASP A 324 13.58 17.91 -23.55
C ASP A 324 12.45 17.76 -24.56
N TYR A 325 12.23 16.55 -25.10
CA TYR A 325 11.18 16.25 -26.09
C TYR A 325 9.86 15.78 -25.46
N LEU A 326 9.76 15.71 -24.13
CA LEU A 326 8.53 15.23 -23.47
C LEU A 326 7.33 16.13 -23.74
N PHE A 327 7.53 17.44 -23.81
CA PHE A 327 6.44 18.37 -24.12
C PHE A 327 5.91 18.18 -25.53
N ASP A 328 6.78 17.91 -26.51
CA ASP A 328 6.38 17.62 -27.88
C ASP A 328 5.52 16.33 -27.94
N LEU A 329 5.93 15.28 -27.22
CA LEU A 329 5.14 14.04 -27.12
C LEU A 329 3.81 14.23 -26.38
N ASP A 330 3.76 15.13 -25.40
CA ASP A 330 2.53 15.47 -24.65
C ASP A 330 1.53 16.24 -25.52
N ASP A 331 2.01 17.16 -26.36
CA ASP A 331 1.19 17.89 -27.33
C ASP A 331 0.50 16.94 -28.33
N HIS A 332 1.15 15.80 -28.64
CA HIS A 332 0.58 14.71 -29.43
C HIS A 332 -0.32 13.74 -28.63
N ALA A 333 -0.57 14.01 -27.35
CA ALA A 333 -1.34 13.17 -26.43
C ALA A 333 -0.81 11.71 -26.35
N LEU A 334 0.51 11.52 -26.39
CA LEU A 334 1.15 10.20 -26.34
C LEU A 334 1.52 9.77 -24.92
N LEU A 335 1.61 10.71 -23.98
CA LEU A 335 2.12 10.50 -22.63
C LEU A 335 1.01 10.31 -21.58
N ARG A 336 1.36 9.59 -20.52
CA ARG A 336 0.61 9.52 -19.26
C ARG A 336 1.50 10.03 -18.13
N TRP A 337 0.96 10.99 -17.37
CA TRP A 337 1.64 11.56 -16.21
C TRP A 337 1.10 10.96 -14.92
N PHE A 338 2.02 10.56 -14.05
CA PHE A 338 1.76 10.13 -12.68
C PHE A 338 2.52 11.02 -11.71
N GLU A 339 2.21 10.92 -10.41
CA GLU A 339 2.93 11.66 -9.37
C GLU A 339 4.44 11.38 -9.37
N ASN A 340 4.83 10.15 -9.75
CA ASN A 340 6.21 9.66 -9.62
C ASN A 340 6.90 9.37 -10.96
N GLY A 341 6.29 9.71 -12.10
CA GLY A 341 6.90 9.45 -13.39
C GLY A 341 6.01 9.64 -14.59
N VAL A 342 6.61 9.44 -15.75
CA VAL A 342 5.98 9.51 -17.06
C VAL A 342 6.13 8.16 -17.76
N GLU A 343 5.10 7.79 -18.53
CA GLU A 343 5.16 6.66 -19.45
C GLU A 343 4.37 6.99 -20.74
N LEU A 344 4.49 6.14 -21.74
CA LEU A 344 3.63 6.18 -22.92
C LEU A 344 2.28 5.50 -22.67
N HIS A 345 1.23 5.98 -23.34
CA HIS A 345 0.01 5.20 -23.48
C HIS A 345 0.34 3.79 -23.99
N HIS A 346 -0.22 2.75 -23.35
CA HIS A 346 0.12 1.35 -23.67
C HIS A 346 -0.06 0.98 -25.14
N LEU A 347 -1.02 1.59 -25.86
CA LEU A 347 -1.19 1.38 -27.30
C LEU A 347 0.06 1.85 -28.07
N VAL A 348 0.52 3.07 -27.77
CA VAL A 348 1.68 3.70 -28.40
C VAL A 348 2.95 2.93 -28.07
N ARG A 349 3.17 2.61 -26.79
CA ARG A 349 4.29 1.78 -26.31
C ARG A 349 4.35 0.45 -27.05
N ASN A 350 3.23 -0.27 -27.13
CA ASN A 350 3.17 -1.57 -27.79
C ASN A 350 3.55 -1.48 -29.27
N VAL A 351 2.95 -0.54 -30.01
CA VAL A 351 3.22 -0.34 -31.45
C VAL A 351 4.68 0.03 -31.68
N ARG A 352 5.25 0.91 -30.87
CA ARG A 352 6.63 1.35 -31.07
C ARG A 352 7.66 0.30 -30.65
N SER A 353 7.42 -0.40 -29.54
CA SER A 353 8.35 -1.41 -29.01
C SER A 353 8.66 -2.54 -30.00
N THR A 354 7.73 -2.91 -30.89
CA THR A 354 7.95 -3.95 -31.91
C THR A 354 8.94 -3.54 -33.01
N MET A 355 9.26 -2.25 -33.11
CA MET A 355 10.24 -1.70 -34.06
C MET A 355 11.65 -1.63 -33.47
N LEU A 356 11.79 -1.84 -32.16
CA LEU A 356 13.04 -1.71 -31.44
C LEU A 356 13.74 -3.07 -31.32
N THR A 357 15.06 -3.02 -31.20
CA THR A 357 15.94 -4.21 -31.26
C THR A 357 16.77 -4.36 -29.98
N SER A 358 17.48 -5.50 -29.86
CA SER A 358 18.43 -5.73 -28.77
C SER A 358 19.55 -4.68 -28.70
N GLU A 359 19.92 -4.05 -29.81
CA GLU A 359 20.89 -2.95 -29.86
C GLU A 359 20.39 -1.73 -29.08
N HIS A 360 19.10 -1.37 -29.26
CA HIS A 360 18.47 -0.28 -28.51
C HIS A 360 18.44 -0.58 -27.01
N HIS A 361 18.13 -1.82 -26.62
CA HIS A 361 18.26 -2.25 -25.22
C HIS A 361 19.70 -2.15 -24.71
N GLN A 362 20.71 -2.51 -25.51
CA GLN A 362 22.11 -2.41 -25.11
C GLN A 362 22.54 -0.95 -24.86
N GLU A 363 22.08 -0.02 -25.70
CA GLU A 363 22.33 1.41 -25.51
C GLU A 363 21.63 1.96 -24.26
N ALA A 364 20.36 1.58 -24.06
CA ALA A 364 19.62 1.94 -22.86
C ALA A 364 20.30 1.41 -21.59
N ALA A 365 20.74 0.15 -21.57
CA ALA A 365 21.49 -0.42 -20.44
C ALA A 365 22.75 0.40 -20.12
N LYS A 366 23.53 0.83 -21.13
CA LYS A 366 24.72 1.67 -20.94
C LYS A 366 24.37 3.04 -20.35
N TYR A 367 23.25 3.63 -20.76
CA TYR A 367 22.78 4.90 -20.19
C TYR A 367 22.40 4.74 -18.71
N TRP A 368 21.50 3.79 -18.40
CA TRP A 368 21.02 3.52 -17.05
C TRP A 368 22.13 3.08 -16.09
N SER A 369 23.18 2.42 -16.59
CA SER A 369 24.36 2.05 -15.79
C SER A 369 25.07 3.23 -15.13
N LYS A 370 24.89 4.46 -15.65
CA LYS A 370 25.51 5.69 -15.13
C LYS A 370 24.67 6.39 -14.05
N ILE A 371 23.41 6.00 -13.89
CA ILE A 371 22.44 6.67 -13.01
C ILE A 371 22.36 5.92 -11.68
N GLU A 372 22.57 6.61 -10.57
CA GLU A 372 22.42 6.01 -9.24
C GLU A 372 20.94 5.81 -8.86
N GLY A 373 20.67 4.77 -8.08
CA GLY A 373 19.34 4.50 -7.52
C GLY A 373 18.79 3.12 -7.89
N ASP A 374 17.91 2.61 -7.03
CA ASP A 374 17.38 1.24 -7.14
C ASP A 374 16.56 1.06 -8.42
N LEU A 375 15.69 2.03 -8.75
CA LEU A 375 14.94 2.06 -10.00
C LEU A 375 15.87 1.99 -11.21
N ALA A 376 16.93 2.80 -11.24
CA ALA A 376 17.89 2.81 -12.33
C ALA A 376 18.60 1.46 -12.50
N ARG A 377 18.94 0.79 -11.39
CA ARG A 377 19.51 -0.58 -11.43
C ARG A 377 18.51 -1.60 -11.95
N LEU A 378 17.25 -1.56 -11.55
CA LEU A 378 16.21 -2.45 -12.07
C LEU A 378 16.01 -2.26 -13.59
N VAL A 379 15.97 -1.00 -14.04
CA VAL A 379 15.82 -0.67 -15.47
C VAL A 379 17.05 -1.08 -16.26
N GLU A 380 18.27 -0.86 -15.75
CA GLU A 380 19.51 -1.37 -16.35
C GLU A 380 19.47 -2.89 -16.53
N ILE A 381 19.10 -3.64 -15.48
CA ILE A 381 19.02 -5.10 -15.52
C ILE A 381 17.92 -5.56 -16.50
N HIS A 382 16.78 -4.87 -16.55
CA HIS A 382 15.73 -5.14 -17.52
C HIS A 382 16.23 -4.99 -18.98
N HIS A 383 16.99 -3.94 -19.28
CA HIS A 383 17.57 -3.79 -20.61
C HIS A 383 18.68 -4.82 -20.88
N ALA A 384 19.50 -5.14 -19.87
CA ALA A 384 20.52 -6.19 -19.99
C ALA A 384 19.90 -7.56 -20.29
N LEU A 385 18.73 -7.88 -19.70
CA LEU A 385 17.96 -9.10 -20.00
C LEU A 385 17.50 -9.16 -21.45
N ASN A 386 17.05 -8.03 -22.00
CA ASN A 386 16.53 -7.92 -23.37
C ASN A 386 17.63 -7.61 -24.41
N SER A 387 18.89 -7.74 -24.02
CA SER A 387 20.06 -7.67 -24.89
C SER A 387 21.02 -8.82 -24.54
N ASP A 388 22.18 -8.90 -25.21
CA ASP A 388 23.22 -9.89 -24.89
C ASP A 388 24.10 -9.45 -23.69
N GLY A 389 23.48 -8.84 -22.67
CA GLY A 389 24.17 -8.32 -21.48
C GLY A 389 24.50 -9.39 -20.45
N ASP A 390 25.52 -9.14 -19.61
CA ASP A 390 25.88 -10.01 -18.48
C ASP A 390 24.96 -9.75 -17.27
N VAL A 391 23.76 -10.33 -17.33
CA VAL A 391 22.71 -10.17 -16.32
C VAL A 391 23.10 -10.84 -14.99
N GLU A 392 23.76 -12.00 -15.04
CA GLU A 392 24.11 -12.76 -13.84
C GLU A 392 25.05 -11.94 -12.94
N SER A 393 26.11 -11.35 -13.51
CA SER A 393 27.01 -10.48 -12.75
C SER A 393 26.31 -9.24 -12.20
N LEU A 394 25.40 -8.62 -12.97
CA LEU A 394 24.63 -7.46 -12.52
C LEU A 394 23.71 -7.80 -11.35
N LEU A 395 23.02 -8.94 -11.40
CA LEU A 395 22.15 -9.40 -10.32
C LEU A 395 22.96 -9.73 -9.08
N ILE A 396 24.06 -10.50 -9.19
CA ILE A 396 24.94 -10.82 -8.06
C ILE A 396 25.43 -9.56 -7.37
N LYS A 397 25.90 -8.57 -8.15
CA LYS A 397 26.46 -7.33 -7.63
C LYS A 397 25.44 -6.48 -6.87
N ASN A 398 24.17 -6.47 -7.28
CA ASN A 398 23.16 -5.55 -6.76
C ASN A 398 22.10 -6.22 -5.87
N ALA A 399 22.07 -7.56 -5.78
CA ALA A 399 21.02 -8.32 -5.10
C ALA A 399 20.80 -7.89 -3.64
N GLU A 400 21.86 -7.74 -2.85
CA GLU A 400 21.73 -7.34 -1.43
C GLU A 400 21.06 -5.97 -1.29
N SER A 401 21.48 -4.97 -2.08
CA SER A 401 20.90 -3.63 -2.04
C SER A 401 19.44 -3.60 -2.51
N LEU A 402 19.14 -4.30 -3.62
CA LEU A 402 17.81 -4.32 -4.20
C LEU A 402 16.83 -5.13 -3.36
N MET A 403 17.28 -6.17 -2.64
CA MET A 403 16.44 -6.92 -1.71
C MET A 403 15.78 -6.02 -0.67
N VAL A 404 16.50 -5.01 -0.20
CA VAL A 404 16.02 -4.16 0.90
C VAL A 404 14.90 -3.22 0.46
N ARG A 405 15.07 -2.61 -0.72
CA ARG A 405 14.25 -1.47 -1.16
C ARG A 405 13.35 -1.78 -2.35
N SER A 406 13.63 -2.86 -3.07
CA SER A 406 12.92 -3.21 -4.31
C SER A 406 12.89 -4.74 -4.54
N SER A 407 12.57 -5.48 -3.47
CA SER A 407 12.59 -6.95 -3.49
C SER A 407 11.69 -7.57 -4.56
N ALA A 408 10.53 -6.96 -4.85
CA ALA A 408 9.60 -7.45 -5.86
C ALA A 408 10.17 -7.32 -7.27
N GLY A 409 10.72 -6.15 -7.61
CA GLY A 409 11.42 -5.93 -8.88
C GLY A 409 12.63 -6.86 -9.04
N LEU A 410 13.43 -7.03 -7.98
CA LEU A 410 14.55 -7.98 -7.98
C LEU A 410 14.06 -9.42 -8.24
N ALA A 411 13.02 -9.87 -7.54
CA ALA A 411 12.46 -11.21 -7.71
C ALA A 411 11.91 -11.43 -9.12
N THR A 412 11.24 -10.42 -9.71
CA THR A 412 10.79 -10.44 -11.11
C THR A 412 11.97 -10.67 -12.05
N LEU A 413 13.02 -9.84 -11.94
CA LEU A 413 14.16 -9.89 -12.85
C LEU A 413 15.00 -11.16 -12.71
N ILE A 414 15.13 -11.71 -11.50
CA ILE A 414 15.77 -13.01 -11.27
C ILE A 414 14.95 -14.14 -11.91
N GLY A 415 13.62 -14.09 -11.76
CA GLY A 415 12.72 -15.05 -12.41
C GLY A 415 12.88 -15.05 -13.93
N ASP A 416 12.90 -13.85 -14.53
CA ASP A 416 13.10 -13.67 -15.96
C ASP A 416 14.49 -14.12 -16.41
N ALA A 417 15.54 -13.84 -15.62
CA ALA A 417 16.90 -14.28 -15.88
C ALA A 417 17.01 -15.81 -15.87
N LEU A 418 16.47 -16.47 -14.85
CA LEU A 418 16.48 -17.94 -14.75
C LEU A 418 15.68 -18.61 -15.86
N PHE A 419 14.59 -17.99 -16.32
CA PHE A 419 13.82 -18.51 -17.45
C PHE A 419 14.64 -18.49 -18.76
N ARG A 420 15.48 -17.48 -18.96
CA ARG A 420 16.31 -17.33 -20.18
C ARG A 420 17.64 -18.08 -20.08
N THR A 421 18.29 -18.06 -18.93
CA THR A 421 19.64 -18.59 -18.71
C THR A 421 19.75 -19.20 -17.31
N PRO A 422 19.36 -20.47 -17.13
CA PRO A 422 19.49 -21.17 -15.85
C PRO A 422 20.95 -21.25 -15.39
N SER A 423 21.22 -20.91 -14.13
CA SER A 423 22.56 -21.00 -13.50
C SER A 423 22.40 -21.38 -12.03
N GLN A 424 23.33 -22.19 -11.49
CA GLN A 424 23.33 -22.56 -10.07
C GLN A 424 23.47 -21.35 -9.15
N ASN A 425 24.27 -20.35 -9.53
CA ASN A 425 24.43 -19.13 -8.72
C ASN A 425 23.13 -18.32 -8.71
N LEU A 426 22.47 -18.20 -9.87
CA LEU A 426 21.17 -17.54 -9.97
C LEU A 426 20.11 -18.29 -9.17
N SER A 427 20.09 -19.63 -9.20
CA SER A 427 19.19 -20.44 -8.36
C SER A 427 19.45 -20.23 -6.88
N ARG A 428 20.72 -20.17 -6.44
CA ARG A 428 21.07 -19.86 -5.05
C ARG A 428 20.57 -18.47 -4.62
N ILE A 429 20.74 -17.45 -5.46
CA ILE A 429 20.25 -16.10 -5.17
C ILE A 429 18.72 -16.07 -5.17
N ALA A 430 18.07 -16.74 -6.13
CA ALA A 430 16.62 -16.82 -6.20
C ALA A 430 16.01 -17.51 -4.96
N ALA A 431 16.65 -18.58 -4.47
CA ALA A 431 16.28 -19.25 -3.23
C ALA A 431 16.43 -18.32 -2.02
N MET A 432 17.56 -17.61 -1.91
CA MET A 432 17.78 -16.62 -0.85
C MET A 432 16.71 -15.51 -0.87
N VAL A 433 16.40 -14.95 -2.04
CA VAL A 433 15.34 -13.94 -2.24
C VAL A 433 13.98 -14.48 -1.84
N ALA A 434 13.64 -15.70 -2.27
CA ALA A 434 12.38 -16.32 -1.91
C ALA A 434 12.26 -16.58 -0.40
N ILE A 435 13.32 -17.01 0.28
CA ILE A 435 13.34 -17.21 1.74
C ILE A 435 13.12 -15.89 2.48
N GLU A 436 13.85 -14.83 2.12
CA GLU A 436 13.69 -13.50 2.76
C GLU A 436 12.29 -12.91 2.55
N ARG A 437 11.64 -13.24 1.43
CA ARG A 437 10.26 -12.85 1.11
C ARG A 437 9.20 -13.80 1.71
N GLY A 438 9.60 -14.90 2.35
CA GLY A 438 8.70 -15.89 2.96
C GLY A 438 8.02 -16.83 1.97
N GLU A 439 8.55 -16.95 0.76
CA GLU A 439 7.99 -17.71 -0.35
C GLU A 439 8.56 -19.15 -0.37
N ALA A 440 8.25 -19.93 0.67
CA ALA A 440 8.84 -21.25 0.90
C ALA A 440 8.72 -22.21 -0.30
N GLU A 441 7.56 -22.26 -0.96
CA GLU A 441 7.35 -23.13 -2.12
C GLU A 441 8.24 -22.75 -3.31
N ILE A 442 8.54 -21.46 -3.47
CA ILE A 442 9.39 -20.97 -4.55
C ILE A 442 10.86 -21.21 -4.22
N ALA A 443 11.26 -20.95 -2.98
CA ALA A 443 12.59 -21.28 -2.47
C ALA A 443 12.91 -22.77 -2.66
N SER A 444 11.96 -23.65 -2.29
CA SER A 444 12.10 -25.11 -2.45
C SER A 444 12.39 -25.51 -3.90
N LYS A 445 11.72 -24.88 -4.89
CA LYS A 445 11.95 -25.16 -6.30
C LYS A 445 13.36 -24.79 -6.74
N TYR A 446 13.85 -23.61 -6.35
CA TYR A 446 15.19 -23.16 -6.74
C TYR A 446 16.31 -23.95 -6.06
N LEU A 447 16.09 -24.42 -4.83
CA LEU A 447 17.06 -25.27 -4.13
C LEU A 447 17.23 -26.66 -4.77
N LEU A 448 16.30 -27.13 -5.61
CA LEU A 448 16.52 -28.37 -6.38
C LEU A 448 17.69 -28.26 -7.37
N ASP A 449 18.00 -27.04 -7.80
CA ASP A 449 19.02 -26.75 -8.82
C ASP A 449 20.33 -26.19 -8.22
N CYS A 450 20.46 -26.09 -6.89
CA CYS A 450 21.69 -25.64 -6.24
C CYS A 450 21.96 -26.32 -4.90
N ASP A 451 23.22 -26.63 -4.61
CA ASP A 451 23.66 -27.14 -3.30
C ASP A 451 23.85 -25.97 -2.32
N ALA A 452 22.94 -25.84 -1.35
CA ALA A 452 22.92 -24.73 -0.39
C ALA A 452 22.37 -25.15 0.99
N PRO A 453 23.13 -25.93 1.79
CA PRO A 453 22.67 -26.47 3.07
C PRO A 453 22.24 -25.40 4.08
N ASP A 454 22.85 -24.21 4.01
CA ASP A 454 22.50 -23.05 4.83
C ASP A 454 21.10 -22.50 4.52
N LEU A 455 20.72 -22.51 3.24
CA LEU A 455 19.39 -22.09 2.77
C LEU A 455 18.35 -23.19 2.99
N GLU A 456 18.72 -24.46 2.85
CA GLU A 456 17.86 -25.60 3.19
C GLU A 456 17.46 -25.58 4.66
N PHE A 457 18.42 -25.32 5.55
CA PHE A 457 18.16 -25.12 6.98
C PHE A 457 17.15 -23.99 7.23
N SER A 458 17.34 -22.85 6.56
CA SER A 458 16.46 -21.68 6.70
C SER A 458 15.05 -21.95 6.14
N LEU A 459 14.97 -22.70 5.03
CA LEU A 459 13.71 -23.12 4.41
C LEU A 459 12.92 -24.07 5.33
N ALA A 460 13.58 -25.06 5.95
CA ALA A 460 12.91 -25.97 6.88
C ALA A 460 12.23 -25.21 8.03
N ILE A 461 12.92 -24.22 8.61
CA ILE A 461 12.35 -23.36 9.66
C ILE A 461 11.18 -22.53 9.11
N LEU A 462 11.31 -21.96 7.91
CA LEU A 462 10.25 -21.18 7.27
C LEU A 462 8.99 -22.03 7.00
N MET A 463 9.17 -23.31 6.68
CA MET A 463 8.09 -24.29 6.51
C MET A 463 7.43 -24.71 7.84
N GLY A 464 7.97 -24.27 8.98
CA GLY A 464 7.39 -24.46 10.31
C GLY A 464 8.06 -25.56 11.13
N GLU A 465 9.18 -26.11 10.69
CA GLU A 465 9.93 -27.09 11.46
C GLU A 465 10.65 -26.40 12.64
N SER A 466 10.33 -26.79 13.87
CA SER A 466 10.93 -26.19 15.08
C SER A 466 12.26 -26.83 15.47
N ASP A 467 12.43 -28.12 15.16
CA ASP A 467 13.52 -28.97 15.65
C ASP A 467 14.49 -29.33 14.52
N VAL A 468 14.87 -28.33 13.71
CA VAL A 468 15.83 -28.51 12.62
C VAL A 468 17.25 -28.61 13.21
N GLU A 469 17.98 -29.67 12.86
CA GLU A 469 19.37 -29.81 13.25
C GLU A 469 20.23 -28.73 12.60
N ILE A 470 20.99 -28.01 13.43
CA ILE A 470 21.94 -27.00 12.95
C ILE A 470 23.05 -27.73 12.17
N PRO A 471 23.47 -27.23 10.99
CA PRO A 471 24.59 -27.78 10.24
C PRO A 471 25.83 -27.99 11.12
N LYS A 472 26.49 -29.15 11.01
CA LYS A 472 27.63 -29.51 11.89
C LYS A 472 28.85 -28.60 11.70
N ASP A 473 28.94 -27.95 10.56
CA ASP A 473 29.95 -26.98 10.13
C ASP A 473 29.48 -25.52 10.27
N ALA A 474 28.41 -25.28 11.05
CA ALA A 474 27.89 -23.94 11.31
C ALA A 474 28.97 -22.99 11.83
N ASP A 475 29.08 -21.84 11.17
CA ASP A 475 29.98 -20.78 11.61
C ASP A 475 29.42 -20.04 12.84
N PHE A 476 30.26 -19.18 13.42
CA PHE A 476 29.84 -18.36 14.57
C PHE A 476 28.68 -17.41 14.23
N ARG A 477 28.45 -17.05 12.96
CA ARG A 477 27.35 -16.17 12.55
C ARG A 477 26.02 -16.91 12.60
N LEU A 478 25.98 -18.14 12.07
CA LEU A 478 24.80 -18.98 12.11
C LEU A 478 24.41 -19.32 13.56
N LEU A 479 25.39 -19.73 14.38
CA LEU A 479 25.13 -20.02 15.81
C LEU A 479 24.63 -18.79 16.59
N LEU A 480 25.20 -17.61 16.33
CA LEU A 480 24.76 -16.37 16.98
C LEU A 480 23.36 -15.95 16.51
N SER A 481 23.09 -16.07 15.21
CA SER A 481 21.77 -15.80 14.61
C SER A 481 20.71 -16.72 15.22
N GLU A 482 21.04 -18.02 15.35
CA GLU A 482 20.16 -19.03 15.92
C GLU A 482 19.90 -18.80 17.41
N ALA A 483 20.92 -18.46 18.19
CA ALA A 483 20.74 -18.09 19.60
C ALA A 483 19.83 -16.85 19.76
N SER A 484 19.99 -15.84 18.89
CA SER A 484 19.10 -14.67 18.89
C SER A 484 17.68 -15.03 18.44
N ARG A 485 17.53 -15.92 17.45
CA ARG A 485 16.24 -16.41 16.95
C ARG A 485 15.48 -17.14 18.06
N ARG A 486 16.10 -18.14 18.71
CA ARG A 486 15.48 -18.91 19.80
C ARG A 486 15.12 -18.08 21.02
N LEU A 487 15.85 -17.00 21.29
CA LEU A 487 15.50 -16.06 22.36
C LEU A 487 14.18 -15.32 22.09
N ASP A 488 13.93 -14.99 20.82
CA ASP A 488 12.76 -14.22 20.36
C ASP A 488 11.61 -15.10 19.86
N ASP A 489 11.87 -16.38 19.54
CA ASP A 489 10.88 -17.36 19.05
C ASP A 489 9.96 -17.89 20.17
N ARG A 490 9.24 -16.95 20.79
CA ARG A 490 8.30 -17.18 21.88
C ARG A 490 7.26 -16.06 21.92
N LEU A 491 6.14 -16.31 22.59
CA LEU A 491 5.21 -15.24 22.91
C LEU A 491 5.77 -14.32 24.00
N PRO A 492 5.34 -13.03 24.05
CA PRO A 492 5.75 -12.06 25.07
C PRO A 492 5.79 -12.54 26.52
N ASP A 493 4.87 -13.43 26.90
CA ASP A 493 4.65 -13.87 28.28
C ASP A 493 5.39 -15.17 28.64
N GLU A 494 6.13 -15.77 27.71
CA GLU A 494 6.85 -17.03 27.90
C GLU A 494 8.29 -16.79 28.38
N ASP A 495 8.89 -17.73 29.13
CA ASP A 495 10.30 -17.64 29.54
C ASP A 495 11.26 -18.09 28.41
N GLY A 496 12.53 -17.67 28.48
CA GLY A 496 13.56 -18.05 27.51
C GLY A 496 14.04 -19.51 27.68
N SER A 497 14.26 -20.21 26.56
CA SER A 497 14.78 -21.60 26.56
C SER A 497 16.24 -21.68 27.02
N GLU A 498 16.61 -22.70 27.80
CA GLU A 498 18.00 -22.94 28.24
C GLU A 498 18.95 -23.25 27.07
N GLU A 499 18.43 -23.80 25.96
CA GLU A 499 19.18 -24.10 24.73
C GLU A 499 19.91 -22.87 24.18
N VAL A 500 19.37 -21.66 24.41
CA VAL A 500 20.02 -20.41 24.01
C VAL A 500 21.41 -20.30 24.65
N LEU A 501 21.56 -20.66 25.92
CA LEU A 501 22.86 -20.61 26.60
C LEU A 501 23.80 -21.70 26.10
N GLU A 502 23.28 -22.89 25.77
CA GLU A 502 24.06 -23.99 25.20
C GLU A 502 24.67 -23.58 23.85
N LEU A 503 23.87 -22.99 22.95
CA LEU A 503 24.33 -22.47 21.67
C LEU A 503 25.41 -21.40 21.83
N LEU A 504 25.20 -20.43 22.74
CA LEU A 504 26.18 -19.38 22.99
C LEU A 504 27.52 -19.92 23.55
N ASN A 505 27.51 -21.09 24.20
CA ASN A 505 28.72 -21.73 24.69
C ASN A 505 29.46 -22.51 23.60
N GLN A 506 28.79 -22.90 22.52
CA GLN A 506 29.38 -23.60 21.37
C GLN A 506 30.09 -22.65 20.40
N ILE A 507 29.83 -21.34 20.46
CA ILE A 507 30.44 -20.34 19.57
C ILE A 507 31.95 -20.28 19.80
N ASP A 508 32.71 -20.81 18.85
CA ASP A 508 34.16 -20.61 18.79
C ASP A 508 34.51 -19.32 18.04
N VAL A 509 35.19 -18.42 18.74
CA VAL A 509 35.66 -17.13 18.20
C VAL A 509 37.16 -17.14 17.86
N SER A 510 37.80 -18.31 17.91
CA SER A 510 39.24 -18.46 17.64
C SER A 510 39.63 -18.06 16.21
N SER A 511 38.75 -18.31 15.24
CA SER A 511 38.92 -18.00 13.82
C SER A 511 38.57 -16.55 13.45
N ALA A 512 37.95 -15.79 14.35
CA ALA A 512 37.57 -14.40 14.12
C ALA A 512 38.76 -13.46 14.35
N ASP A 513 38.85 -12.40 13.53
CA ASP A 513 39.84 -11.35 13.75
C ASP A 513 39.57 -10.56 15.05
N LYS A 514 40.53 -9.73 15.47
CA LYS A 514 40.46 -9.07 16.79
C LYS A 514 39.27 -8.13 16.93
N GLU A 515 38.87 -7.46 15.86
CA GLU A 515 37.72 -6.54 15.87
C GLU A 515 36.40 -7.31 15.85
N LEU A 516 36.24 -8.29 14.95
CA LEU A 516 35.05 -9.13 14.88
C LEU A 516 34.85 -9.93 16.17
N ARG A 517 35.92 -10.41 16.80
CA ARG A 517 35.84 -11.10 18.10
C ARG A 517 35.22 -10.21 19.18
N LYS A 518 35.54 -8.91 19.22
CA LYS A 518 34.89 -7.99 20.17
C LYS A 518 33.41 -7.85 19.87
N VAL A 519 33.04 -7.70 18.59
CA VAL A 519 31.65 -7.57 18.15
C VAL A 519 30.84 -8.81 18.55
N ILE A 520 31.38 -10.01 18.32
CA ILE A 520 30.73 -11.27 18.68
C ILE A 520 30.54 -11.36 20.20
N LEU A 521 31.58 -11.06 20.99
CA LEU A 521 31.49 -11.12 22.46
C LEU A 521 30.44 -10.15 23.03
N VAL A 522 30.32 -8.95 22.45
CA VAL A 522 29.29 -7.98 22.81
C VAL A 522 27.90 -8.53 22.45
N ALA A 523 27.72 -9.12 21.27
CA ALA A 523 26.45 -9.73 20.87
C ALA A 523 26.05 -10.89 21.81
N ILE A 524 26.99 -11.78 22.17
CA ILE A 524 26.78 -12.84 23.15
C ILE A 524 26.33 -12.26 24.49
N ALA A 525 26.96 -11.18 24.95
CA ALA A 525 26.60 -10.52 26.20
C ALA A 525 25.17 -9.94 26.17
N HIS A 526 24.75 -9.35 25.05
CA HIS A 526 23.38 -8.87 24.85
C HIS A 526 22.34 -9.99 24.92
N ILE A 527 22.59 -11.11 24.23
CA ILE A 527 21.68 -12.26 24.22
C ILE A 527 21.59 -12.87 25.63
N ARG A 528 22.72 -13.08 26.31
CA ARG A 528 22.74 -13.59 27.70
C ARG A 528 22.02 -12.65 28.66
N HIS A 529 22.24 -11.34 28.54
CA HIS A 529 21.54 -10.36 29.38
C HIS A 529 20.04 -10.43 29.18
N ALA A 530 19.58 -10.41 27.93
CA ALA A 530 18.16 -10.51 27.60
C ALA A 530 17.55 -11.82 28.11
N TRP A 531 18.27 -12.94 28.01
CA TRP A 531 17.86 -14.23 28.56
C TRP A 531 17.71 -14.18 30.08
N PHE A 532 18.71 -13.68 30.82
CA PHE A 532 18.63 -13.56 32.28
C PHE A 532 17.51 -12.61 32.75
N ILE A 533 17.18 -11.58 31.95
CA ILE A 533 16.02 -10.73 32.22
C ILE A 533 14.71 -11.50 32.04
N SER A 534 14.60 -12.34 31.01
CA SER A 534 13.39 -13.16 30.79
C SER A 534 13.17 -14.15 31.95
N THR A 535 14.22 -14.78 32.46
CA THR A 535 14.16 -15.77 33.56
C THR A 535 14.24 -15.14 34.96
N LYS A 536 14.13 -13.81 35.06
CA LYS A 536 14.15 -13.03 36.32
C LYS A 536 15.43 -13.22 37.15
N ASN A 537 16.55 -13.55 36.51
CA ASN A 537 17.87 -13.70 37.15
C ASN A 537 18.63 -12.36 37.15
N TRP A 538 18.25 -11.48 38.07
CA TRP A 538 18.75 -10.09 38.11
C TRP A 538 20.24 -9.96 38.43
N SER A 539 20.79 -10.88 39.25
CA SER A 539 22.20 -10.84 39.64
C SER A 539 23.12 -11.11 38.45
N LYS A 540 22.88 -12.20 37.71
CA LYS A 540 23.66 -12.53 36.51
C LYS A 540 23.50 -11.48 35.40
N ALA A 541 22.31 -10.90 35.25
CA ALA A 541 22.11 -9.77 34.33
C ALA A 541 22.93 -8.53 34.73
N ALA A 542 23.07 -8.26 36.04
CA ALA A 542 23.91 -7.17 36.53
C ALA A 542 25.40 -7.44 36.32
N GLU A 543 25.87 -8.67 36.54
CA GLU A 543 27.25 -9.08 36.29
C GLU A 543 27.67 -8.84 34.83
N ILE A 544 26.81 -9.18 33.86
CA ILE A 544 27.10 -8.90 32.43
C ILE A 544 27.30 -7.41 32.18
N ARG A 545 26.45 -6.55 32.75
CA ARG A 545 26.59 -5.10 32.59
C ARG A 545 27.88 -4.58 33.19
N THR A 546 28.24 -5.03 34.38
CA THR A 546 29.52 -4.64 35.03
C THR A 546 30.72 -5.07 34.19
N ASN A 547 30.67 -6.27 33.61
CA ASN A 547 31.73 -6.76 32.72
C ASN A 547 31.81 -5.91 31.44
N LEU A 548 30.69 -5.59 30.79
CA LEU A 548 30.68 -4.72 29.61
C LEU A 548 31.14 -3.29 29.92
N GLU A 549 30.75 -2.76 31.08
CA GLU A 549 31.17 -1.43 31.55
C GLU A 549 32.70 -1.37 31.73
N SER A 550 33.30 -2.43 32.26
CA SER A 550 34.77 -2.53 32.42
C SER A 550 35.53 -2.56 31.09
N LEU A 551 34.87 -3.00 30.00
CA LEU A 551 35.43 -3.05 28.65
C LEU A 551 35.14 -1.78 27.83
N THR A 552 34.20 -0.95 28.28
CA THR A 552 33.74 0.26 27.59
C THR A 552 33.77 1.46 28.54
N HIS A 553 32.66 2.20 28.67
CA HIS A 553 32.50 3.34 29.57
C HIS A 553 31.05 3.43 30.05
N GLN A 554 30.85 4.10 31.20
CA GLN A 554 29.54 4.16 31.87
C GLN A 554 28.40 4.75 31.03
N ASN A 555 28.73 5.62 30.06
CA ASN A 555 27.78 6.31 29.20
C ASN A 555 27.63 5.65 27.81
N ASP A 556 28.08 4.41 27.65
CA ASP A 556 27.86 3.66 26.42
C ASP A 556 26.35 3.46 26.17
N SER A 557 25.88 3.85 24.98
CA SER A 557 24.47 3.79 24.59
C SER A 557 23.86 2.37 24.68
N GLN A 558 24.67 1.32 24.43
CA GLN A 558 24.22 -0.06 24.55
C GLN A 558 24.03 -0.45 26.01
N LEU A 559 24.95 -0.03 26.87
CA LEU A 559 24.88 -0.28 28.31
C LEU A 559 23.70 0.48 28.93
N GLU A 560 23.42 1.71 28.49
CA GLU A 560 22.25 2.49 28.90
C GLU A 560 20.94 1.74 28.58
N ALA A 561 20.81 1.21 27.36
CA ALA A 561 19.64 0.42 26.97
C ALA A 561 19.48 -0.85 27.82
N MET A 562 20.57 -1.55 28.15
CA MET A 562 20.55 -2.73 29.03
C MET A 562 20.18 -2.39 30.47
N ARG A 563 20.56 -1.20 30.97
CA ARG A 563 20.14 -0.69 32.28
C ARG A 563 18.65 -0.40 32.28
N LEU A 564 18.18 0.39 31.32
CA LEU A 564 16.76 0.73 31.18
C LEU A 564 15.87 -0.51 31.05
N ARG A 565 16.27 -1.50 30.24
CA ARG A 565 15.52 -2.76 30.13
C ARG A 565 15.36 -3.47 31.47
N SER A 566 16.38 -3.44 32.32
CA SER A 566 16.29 -4.05 33.66
C SER A 566 15.54 -3.21 34.66
N GLU A 567 15.65 -1.88 34.59
CA GLU A 567 14.83 -0.97 35.40
C GLU A 567 13.34 -1.17 35.08
N ILE A 568 12.97 -1.30 33.80
CA ILE A 568 11.60 -1.62 33.38
C ILE A 568 11.14 -2.97 33.96
N ALA A 569 12.00 -3.98 33.93
CA ALA A 569 11.67 -5.32 34.43
C ALA A 569 11.48 -5.35 35.97
N GLN A 570 12.25 -4.57 36.72
CA GLN A 570 12.25 -4.59 38.19
C GLN A 570 11.31 -3.56 38.83
N THR A 571 11.03 -2.45 38.14
CA THR A 571 10.23 -1.35 38.69
C THR A 571 8.75 -1.74 38.73
N PRO A 572 8.04 -1.53 39.86
CA PRO A 572 6.59 -1.76 39.93
C PRO A 572 5.81 -0.86 38.96
N SER A 573 4.88 -1.43 38.20
CA SER A 573 4.13 -0.77 37.13
C SER A 573 3.26 0.42 37.58
N ASN A 574 2.88 0.46 38.86
CA ASN A 574 2.05 1.52 39.45
C ASN A 574 2.84 2.61 40.20
N SER A 575 4.16 2.70 39.97
CA SER A 575 5.02 3.67 40.67
C SER A 575 5.31 4.93 39.84
N PRO A 576 5.52 6.11 40.46
CA PRO A 576 5.97 7.32 39.75
C PRO A 576 7.31 7.15 39.02
N SER A 577 8.16 6.24 39.52
CA SER A 577 9.39 5.83 38.84
C SER A 577 9.10 5.16 37.48
N PHE A 578 8.02 4.39 37.38
CA PHE A 578 7.62 3.74 36.13
C PHE A 578 7.11 4.77 35.11
N ASP A 579 6.41 5.82 35.54
CA ASP A 579 6.01 6.93 34.65
C ASP A 579 7.23 7.63 34.03
N LYS A 580 8.30 7.83 34.82
CA LYS A 580 9.57 8.38 34.31
C LYS A 580 10.25 7.46 33.30
N LEU A 581 10.15 6.15 33.49
CA LEU A 581 10.68 5.17 32.53
C LEU A 581 9.91 5.20 31.21
N ILE A 582 8.60 5.40 31.25
CA ILE A 582 7.79 5.60 30.03
C ILE A 582 8.31 6.83 29.28
N GLU A 583 8.38 7.98 29.91
CA GLU A 583 8.81 9.21 29.22
C GLU A 583 10.25 9.09 28.68
N THR A 584 11.17 8.45 29.44
CA THR A 584 12.54 8.16 28.97
C THR A 584 12.59 7.22 27.77
N ALA A 585 11.72 6.19 27.72
CA ALA A 585 11.67 5.26 26.60
C ALA A 585 11.05 5.89 25.34
N PHE A 586 10.11 6.81 25.51
CA PHE A 586 9.46 7.54 24.41
C PHE A 586 10.29 8.74 23.91
N SER A 587 11.23 9.26 24.70
CA SER A 587 12.17 10.29 24.23
C SER A 587 13.29 9.72 23.34
N LYS A 588 13.41 8.39 23.23
CA LYS A 588 14.40 7.70 22.40
C LYS A 588 13.78 7.22 21.08
N SER A 589 14.60 7.07 20.05
CA SER A 589 14.19 6.61 18.71
C SER A 589 14.93 5.33 18.27
N GLY A 590 14.47 4.72 17.18
CA GLY A 590 15.04 3.50 16.61
C GLY A 590 14.55 2.20 17.26
N LEU A 591 15.03 1.06 16.75
CA LEU A 591 14.55 -0.27 17.13
C LEU A 591 14.71 -0.58 18.62
N ARG A 592 15.82 -0.18 19.24
CA ARG A 592 16.05 -0.38 20.68
C ARG A 592 15.01 0.36 21.53
N ALA A 593 14.62 1.57 21.13
CA ALA A 593 13.56 2.30 21.81
C ALA A 593 12.21 1.57 21.68
N LYS A 594 11.89 1.05 20.49
CA LYS A 594 10.68 0.23 20.28
C LYS A 594 10.68 -1.03 21.16
N MET A 595 11.81 -1.71 21.32
CA MET A 595 11.93 -2.85 22.26
C MET A 595 11.63 -2.44 23.71
N LEU A 596 12.18 -1.31 24.18
CA LEU A 596 11.91 -0.79 25.53
C LEU A 596 10.43 -0.42 25.70
N GLN A 597 9.83 0.21 24.69
CA GLN A 597 8.40 0.58 24.68
C GLN A 597 7.50 -0.66 24.75
N VAL A 598 7.84 -1.72 24.00
CA VAL A 598 7.14 -3.02 24.08
C VAL A 598 7.29 -3.65 25.47
N SER A 599 8.49 -3.64 26.06
CA SER A 599 8.72 -4.14 27.42
C SER A 599 7.90 -3.38 28.48
N LEU A 600 7.65 -2.07 28.29
CA LEU A 600 6.76 -1.29 29.16
C LEU A 600 5.31 -1.76 29.05
N VAL A 601 4.82 -2.03 27.84
CA VAL A 601 3.44 -2.52 27.61
C VAL A 601 3.22 -3.87 28.31
N GLN A 602 4.18 -4.80 28.19
CA GLN A 602 4.13 -6.13 28.81
C GLN A 602 4.07 -6.10 30.35
N ARG A 603 4.48 -4.99 30.97
CA ARG A 603 4.46 -4.80 32.43
C ARG A 603 3.17 -4.14 32.95
N CYS A 604 2.31 -3.64 32.06
CA CYS A 604 1.15 -2.83 32.42
C CYS A 604 -0.15 -3.64 32.42
N GLU A 605 -1.09 -3.22 33.27
CA GLU A 605 -2.49 -3.67 33.22
C GLU A 605 -3.20 -3.17 31.95
N GLU A 606 -4.31 -3.81 31.59
CA GLU A 606 -4.98 -3.69 30.29
C GLU A 606 -5.24 -2.22 29.84
N SER A 607 -5.80 -1.38 30.71
CA SER A 607 -6.13 0.01 30.37
C SER A 607 -4.89 0.87 30.10
N ARG A 608 -3.84 0.68 30.91
CA ARG A 608 -2.57 1.39 30.78
C ARG A 608 -1.77 0.86 29.58
N ALA A 609 -1.77 -0.45 29.36
CA ALA A 609 -1.17 -1.10 28.20
C ALA A 609 -1.74 -0.55 26.88
N LYS A 610 -3.07 -0.40 26.77
CA LYS A 610 -3.73 0.22 25.60
C LYS A 610 -3.24 1.65 25.33
N SER A 611 -3.18 2.47 26.38
CA SER A 611 -2.75 3.87 26.25
C SER A 611 -1.30 3.98 25.76
N ILE A 612 -0.41 3.11 26.25
CA ILE A 612 1.00 3.10 25.82
C ILE A 612 1.10 2.55 24.40
N LEU A 613 0.41 1.45 24.10
CA LEU A 613 0.46 0.79 22.80
C LEU A 613 -0.01 1.68 21.64
N ASN A 614 -1.03 2.52 21.88
CA ASN A 614 -1.49 3.50 20.88
C ASN A 614 -0.46 4.58 20.54
N ARG A 615 0.55 4.81 21.41
CA ARG A 615 1.68 5.71 21.15
C ARG A 615 2.82 5.02 20.38
N ILE A 616 2.80 3.68 20.27
CA ILE A 616 3.89 2.92 19.64
C ILE A 616 3.63 2.80 18.14
N GLU A 617 4.46 3.49 17.36
CA GLU A 617 4.56 3.26 15.92
C GLU A 617 5.36 1.99 15.62
N LEU A 618 5.06 1.36 14.48
CA LEU A 618 5.81 0.21 13.97
C LEU A 618 7.22 0.63 13.53
N PRO A 619 8.19 -0.31 13.53
CA PRO A 619 9.44 -0.13 12.78
C PRO A 619 9.17 0.26 11.32
N SER A 620 10.05 1.08 10.71
CA SER A 620 9.89 1.46 9.31
C SER A 620 9.92 0.24 8.39
N ILE A 621 9.27 0.34 7.22
CA ILE A 621 9.25 -0.72 6.21
C ILE A 621 10.69 -1.11 5.83
N ASP A 622 11.55 -0.13 5.57
CA ASP A 622 12.97 -0.36 5.31
C ASP A 622 13.65 -1.16 6.43
N SER A 623 13.35 -0.86 7.69
CA SER A 623 13.92 -1.59 8.82
C SER A 623 13.44 -3.05 8.83
N GLN A 624 12.15 -3.28 8.55
CA GLN A 624 11.56 -4.62 8.49
C GLN A 624 12.14 -5.44 7.34
N ASN A 625 12.39 -4.82 6.18
CA ASN A 625 13.03 -5.48 5.05
C ASN A 625 14.49 -5.83 5.36
N ASN A 626 15.24 -4.90 6.00
CA ASN A 626 16.66 -5.08 6.33
C ASN A 626 16.95 -6.04 7.49
N LEU A 627 16.09 -6.05 8.51
CA LEU A 627 16.43 -6.63 9.82
C LEU A 627 15.32 -7.56 10.30
N THR A 628 15.65 -8.84 10.46
CA THR A 628 14.78 -9.84 11.09
C THR A 628 14.33 -9.40 12.48
N SER A 629 15.22 -8.73 13.26
CA SER A 629 14.86 -8.15 14.56
C SER A 629 13.75 -7.09 14.48
N ALA A 630 13.72 -6.29 13.41
CA ALA A 630 12.64 -5.32 13.21
C ALA A 630 11.31 -6.01 12.91
N ARG A 631 11.31 -7.07 12.09
CA ARG A 631 10.13 -7.91 11.82
C ARG A 631 9.60 -8.54 13.12
N ARG A 632 10.47 -9.07 13.99
CA ARG A 632 10.09 -9.64 15.30
C ARG A 632 9.46 -8.60 16.24
N ILE A 633 10.00 -7.39 16.28
CA ILE A 633 9.43 -6.28 17.06
C ILE A 633 8.06 -5.89 16.49
N ALA A 634 7.94 -5.77 15.16
CA ALA A 634 6.67 -5.48 14.50
C ALA A 634 5.63 -6.57 14.78
N ALA A 635 6.01 -7.85 14.69
CA ALA A 635 5.16 -8.99 15.03
C ALA A 635 4.64 -8.88 16.48
N THR A 636 5.53 -8.57 17.42
CA THR A 636 5.16 -8.39 18.83
C THR A 636 4.19 -7.22 19.02
N ILE A 637 4.41 -6.09 18.35
CA ILE A 637 3.49 -4.94 18.41
C ILE A 637 2.12 -5.32 17.87
N TRP A 638 2.05 -5.99 16.72
CA TRP A 638 0.80 -6.45 16.12
C TRP A 638 0.06 -7.47 17.00
N TYR A 639 0.79 -8.41 17.59
CA TYR A 639 0.23 -9.35 18.55
C TYR A 639 -0.38 -8.65 19.76
N LEU A 640 0.33 -7.69 20.37
CA LEU A 640 -0.21 -6.90 21.48
C LEU A 640 -1.43 -6.06 21.04
N ARG A 641 -1.43 -5.53 19.80
CA ARG A 641 -2.57 -4.78 19.25
C ARG A 641 -3.80 -5.66 19.10
N ALA A 642 -3.61 -6.93 18.72
CA ALA A 642 -4.67 -7.92 18.67
C ALA A 642 -5.21 -8.23 20.08
N LEU A 643 -4.33 -8.58 21.03
CA LEU A 643 -4.73 -8.92 22.40
C LEU A 643 -5.50 -7.79 23.10
N TYR A 644 -4.99 -6.55 23.00
CA TYR A 644 -5.59 -5.40 23.64
C TYR A 644 -6.69 -4.73 22.80
N LYS A 645 -7.03 -5.28 21.63
CA LYS A 645 -8.09 -4.80 20.73
C LYS A 645 -7.98 -3.29 20.42
N THR A 646 -6.76 -2.82 20.19
CA THR A 646 -6.52 -1.42 19.77
C THR A 646 -6.76 -1.23 18.27
N HIS A 647 -6.69 -2.32 17.51
CA HIS A 647 -6.92 -2.41 16.07
C HIS A 647 -7.81 -3.64 15.79
N ASN A 648 -8.12 -3.91 14.52
CA ASN A 648 -8.79 -5.15 14.14
C ASN A 648 -8.01 -6.36 14.66
N SER A 649 -8.63 -7.12 15.56
CA SER A 649 -7.97 -8.20 16.29
C SER A 649 -7.52 -9.32 15.37
N LEU A 650 -8.32 -9.68 14.36
CA LEU A 650 -8.00 -10.75 13.43
C LEU A 650 -6.92 -10.31 12.44
N SER A 651 -7.03 -9.09 11.90
CA SER A 651 -6.00 -8.54 11.00
C SER A 651 -4.65 -8.43 11.71
N SER A 652 -4.65 -7.87 12.92
CA SER A 652 -3.44 -7.70 13.72
C SER A 652 -2.80 -9.04 14.10
N MET A 653 -3.60 -10.06 14.45
CA MET A 653 -3.07 -11.38 14.79
C MET A 653 -2.50 -12.09 13.56
N ALA A 654 -3.20 -12.02 12.41
CA ALA A 654 -2.72 -12.61 11.16
C ALA A 654 -1.40 -11.99 10.70
N GLU A 655 -1.26 -10.66 10.83
CA GLU A 655 -0.02 -9.95 10.51
C GLU A 655 1.13 -10.37 11.44
N ALA A 656 0.87 -10.50 12.74
CA ALA A 656 1.87 -10.95 13.71
C ALA A 656 2.38 -12.36 13.38
N ILE A 657 1.48 -13.30 13.08
CA ILE A 657 1.82 -14.67 12.67
C ILE A 657 2.69 -14.66 11.41
N SER A 658 2.31 -13.87 10.39
CA SER A 658 3.05 -13.76 9.14
C SER A 658 4.47 -13.23 9.36
N LEU A 659 4.61 -12.16 10.15
CA LEU A 659 5.91 -11.56 10.46
C LEU A 659 6.80 -12.49 11.29
N TRP A 660 6.25 -13.28 12.22
CA TRP A 660 7.02 -14.29 12.95
C TRP A 660 7.51 -15.41 12.03
N LYS A 661 6.68 -15.90 11.10
CA LYS A 661 7.13 -16.87 10.09
C LYS A 661 8.26 -16.31 9.23
N LEU A 662 8.10 -15.08 8.72
CA LEU A 662 9.13 -14.33 7.99
C LEU A 662 10.40 -14.05 8.79
N SER A 663 10.32 -14.11 10.13
CA SER A 663 11.46 -13.91 11.04
C SER A 663 12.11 -15.20 11.48
N LEU A 664 11.69 -16.34 10.91
CA LEU A 664 12.11 -17.69 11.27
C LEU A 664 11.77 -18.03 12.73
N CYS A 665 10.61 -17.60 13.21
CA CYS A 665 10.08 -17.87 14.55
C CYS A 665 8.85 -18.80 14.49
N PRO A 666 9.02 -20.10 14.15
CA PRO A 666 7.91 -21.04 13.98
C PRO A 666 7.14 -21.30 15.27
N LYS A 667 7.79 -21.31 16.44
CA LYS A 667 7.13 -21.55 17.72
C LYS A 667 6.20 -20.40 18.10
N ALA A 668 6.69 -19.16 17.99
CA ALA A 668 5.87 -17.96 18.22
C ALA A 668 4.68 -17.90 17.25
N ALA A 669 4.93 -18.18 15.97
CA ALA A 669 3.89 -18.22 14.95
C ALA A 669 2.83 -19.30 15.23
N SER A 670 3.24 -20.50 15.64
CA SER A 670 2.34 -21.61 16.01
C SER A 670 1.48 -21.25 17.21
N ASN A 671 2.09 -20.80 18.32
CA ASN A 671 1.37 -20.42 19.54
C ASN A 671 0.39 -19.26 19.27
N ALA A 672 0.77 -18.28 18.45
CA ALA A 672 -0.12 -17.19 18.03
C ALA A 672 -1.28 -17.67 17.14
N THR A 673 -1.05 -18.69 16.30
CA THR A 673 -2.11 -19.31 15.49
C THR A 673 -3.14 -19.99 16.39
N GLU A 674 -2.71 -20.72 17.42
CA GLU A 674 -3.62 -21.30 18.41
C GLU A 674 -4.45 -20.23 19.14
N MET A 675 -3.82 -19.08 19.45
CA MET A 675 -4.54 -17.95 20.04
C MET A 675 -5.53 -17.32 19.08
N MET A 676 -5.19 -17.20 17.79
CA MET A 676 -6.10 -16.70 16.76
C MET A 676 -7.35 -17.58 16.64
N HIS A 677 -7.20 -18.90 16.72
CA HIS A 677 -8.34 -19.82 16.72
C HIS A 677 -9.27 -19.64 17.93
N LYS A 678 -8.75 -19.18 19.07
CA LYS A 678 -9.57 -18.85 20.26
C LYS A 678 -10.29 -17.50 20.14
N LEU A 679 -9.92 -16.66 19.16
CA LEU A 679 -10.54 -15.35 18.90
C LEU A 679 -11.68 -15.41 17.87
N LEU A 680 -11.74 -16.48 17.07
CA LEU A 680 -12.82 -16.79 16.13
C LEU A 680 -13.98 -17.45 16.88
#